data_AF-A0A3P3TZQ8-F1
#
_entry.id   AF-A0A3P3TZQ8-F1
#
_cell.length_a   1.000
_cell.length_b   1.000
_cell.length_c   1.000
_cell.angle_alpha   90.00
_cell.angle_beta   90.00
_cell.angle_gamma   90.00
#
_symmetry.space_group_name_H-M   'P 1'
#
loop_
_entity.id
_entity.type
_entity.pdbx_description
1 polymer ?
#
loop_
_entity_poly.entity_id
_entity_poly.type
_entity_poly.pdbx_seq_one_letter_code
_entity_poly.pdbx_strand_id
1 'polypeptide(L)'
;MVRSGWSKKLLGLILAGALVMTGIPGFTAEAAESANGAEQEHITAEAGLVPEAGTAASGESDVSAEISESAAAGISVAEAIAKGNGGEAVTVTGYVVGHAAGSQTADFEAPFGNDYNLLIADAAGERDTAKLVDVQIPSGLRGDFGLQSNPEIIGEQISVSGALAAYNNFPGLKSVTGIEFTASQPGEPGEPGEPGEPEEPGENPGENPGEPENPGENPGENPGENPGDPGQTPELPDGTGKKVLFDNAHAQTAGAADWVIEGAFSDFAAGLRGAGFTVEALERPIPYTFGETAITYDALRDYDVFVIPEANVPFKAAEQEALVEYVEDGGAVFFISDHYNADRNKNRWDASEVFNGFRRGAYENPAKGMSAEEASSPAMQGVTSSDWLADNFGVRFRYNALGDVDAGDIVSPSQAFGITNGVEAVAMHAGSTLAILDPQKAKGLVYVPEGVPAWGNAVDEGVYNGGGRDEGPYAAVSKLGLGKAAFIGDSSPVEDATPKYVREETGQKKTTYDGFKEVDDGVFLVQIVKWLAHDENYTSFAEVPGLVLDEPTELMPDEEPAATTEPQPEPWAQPAAGYKWYDPATFKPGSYGSTQAPATEPKYAFVHQEQLPSAQEFQIRLTADGLTPGQTVSDLKVGIYLAGGEQIARFKNADGSWSDYNYSPAFSLTGDAQGHAAKDLTVQLKPGVTAASANLRLKQGSGNALTKTVAIADVAAEPLPGDHPQVPELTTIAAARSAADGTVVTVEGVITSEPGLFGGQGFYLQDETAGVYVFQTASGYHAGDLIRISATRTLYNGEVELENPVMIEKKGTAALPQPIEQEAVTDGNQGQFITLTDVAVQDVTAASPAGSFEFNAVKGDGAATRVRFDGRTGVDMAEFSALFTAGSKVDITGIASVFRGAYQLKPLSLDHVALSGTGADALAPVTEANASGQTGQEVYNPEDVTVSLSAEDEGVSGLERTEYRVNGGEWLTYASPILLTEDGKYVIEYRSWDRAGNSEAEKTVYINIDRQSPVIHFSGERQFLQIETELPIRVDVEDAVSGVKNTTYQLDGRQIAGLHEITPLSLAAGKHKLVVSASDTAGYKSAEQFDFTVTIDIVHLDELVDAGEAQGYVKKGTAQSLEAKIGSLQKAKTERERQQKINVLKLAINAQSGKGINSSFAKLLLGDLEYIVKQAG
;
A
#
# COMPACT_ATOMS: atom_id res chain seq x y z
N MET A 1 5.28 -67.54 1.69
CA MET A 1 4.45 -67.79 2.90
C MET A 1 3.37 -66.70 2.97
N VAL A 2 2.13 -67.07 3.33
CA VAL A 2 1.03 -66.31 4.00
C VAL A 2 1.08 -64.74 3.89
N ARG A 3 0.25 -64.08 3.05
CA ARG A 3 -1.11 -63.44 3.27
C ARG A 3 -1.10 -62.21 4.22
N SER A 4 -1.89 -61.12 4.09
CA SER A 4 -2.97 -60.64 3.15
C SER A 4 -3.27 -59.15 3.47
N GLY A 5 -3.94 -58.29 2.67
CA GLY A 5 -4.52 -58.41 1.32
C GLY A 5 -5.34 -57.15 0.87
N TRP A 6 -5.67 -57.08 -0.43
CA TRP A 6 -6.90 -56.55 -1.10
C TRP A 6 -7.34 -55.06 -0.92
N SER A 7 -7.90 -54.33 -1.92
CA SER A 7 -7.89 -54.39 -3.41
C SER A 7 -8.62 -53.16 -4.03
N LYS A 8 -8.14 -52.62 -5.19
CA LYS A 8 -8.84 -52.21 -6.47
C LYS A 8 -10.30 -51.65 -6.42
N LYS A 9 -10.85 -50.78 -7.28
CA LYS A 9 -10.59 -50.14 -8.62
C LYS A 9 -11.72 -49.05 -8.83
N LEU A 10 -11.92 -48.27 -9.91
CA LEU A 10 -11.09 -47.48 -10.87
C LEU A 10 -11.94 -47.05 -12.11
N LEU A 11 -11.90 -45.76 -12.51
CA LEU A 11 -12.30 -45.14 -13.81
C LEU A 11 -13.81 -44.98 -14.20
N GLY A 12 -14.20 -43.75 -14.62
CA GLY A 12 -14.34 -43.43 -16.06
C GLY A 12 -15.71 -43.04 -16.69
N LEU A 13 -15.80 -41.77 -17.18
CA LEU A 13 -16.54 -41.23 -18.36
C LEU A 13 -18.10 -41.09 -18.43
N ILE A 14 -18.55 -39.82 -18.31
CA ILE A 14 -19.21 -38.92 -19.32
C ILE A 14 -20.52 -39.28 -20.09
N LEU A 15 -21.42 -38.27 -20.13
CA LEU A 15 -22.49 -37.87 -21.09
C LEU A 15 -24.00 -38.15 -20.84
N ALA A 16 -24.75 -37.04 -20.69
CA ALA A 16 -26.06 -36.65 -21.25
C ALA A 16 -27.31 -37.57 -21.26
N GLY A 17 -28.46 -36.98 -20.91
CA GLY A 17 -29.81 -37.49 -21.25
C GLY A 17 -30.92 -36.87 -20.40
N ALA A 18 -31.80 -36.05 -20.99
CA ALA A 18 -32.89 -35.36 -20.30
C ALA A 18 -34.25 -36.12 -20.35
N LEU A 19 -35.25 -35.54 -19.65
CA LEU A 19 -36.67 -35.38 -20.04
C LEU A 19 -37.78 -36.13 -19.23
N VAL A 20 -38.61 -35.30 -18.55
CA VAL A 20 -40.10 -35.31 -18.51
C VAL A 20 -40.95 -36.16 -17.53
N MET A 21 -41.83 -35.44 -16.80
CA MET A 21 -43.18 -35.81 -16.24
C MET A 21 -43.28 -36.93 -15.18
N THR A 22 -44.28 -37.01 -14.27
CA THR A 22 -45.51 -36.27 -13.88
C THR A 22 -45.78 -36.65 -12.39
N GLY A 23 -46.44 -35.92 -11.48
CA GLY A 23 -47.86 -35.52 -11.47
C GLY A 23 -48.59 -35.97 -10.18
N ILE A 24 -48.97 -34.98 -9.35
CA ILE A 24 -49.99 -34.86 -8.25
C ILE A 24 -51.15 -35.91 -8.32
N PRO A 25 -51.72 -36.49 -7.21
CA PRO A 25 -52.41 -35.84 -6.05
C PRO A 25 -52.14 -36.49 -4.65
N GLY A 26 -52.69 -36.07 -3.49
CA GLY A 26 -53.72 -35.07 -3.09
C GLY A 26 -54.77 -35.68 -2.11
N PHE A 27 -55.47 -34.85 -1.30
CA PHE A 27 -56.54 -35.17 -0.28
C PHE A 27 -56.10 -35.68 1.12
N THR A 28 -56.73 -35.39 2.28
CA THR A 28 -57.53 -34.24 2.84
C THR A 28 -57.74 -34.41 4.37
N ALA A 29 -58.19 -33.35 5.06
CA ALA A 29 -58.67 -33.21 6.46
C ALA A 29 -59.49 -34.38 7.09
N GLU A 30 -59.60 -34.56 8.43
CA GLU A 30 -60.49 -33.80 9.36
C GLU A 30 -60.28 -34.08 10.88
N ALA A 31 -60.71 -33.11 11.73
CA ALA A 31 -61.39 -33.13 13.06
C ALA A 31 -61.44 -34.42 13.98
N ALA A 32 -61.61 -34.36 15.32
CA ALA A 32 -61.62 -33.30 16.35
C ALA A 32 -61.67 -33.86 17.82
N GLU A 33 -61.50 -32.96 18.80
CA GLU A 33 -61.97 -32.94 20.22
C GLU A 33 -61.63 -34.04 21.26
N SER A 34 -61.05 -33.60 22.41
CA SER A 34 -61.62 -33.67 23.78
C SER A 34 -60.59 -33.32 24.88
N ALA A 35 -60.91 -32.99 26.15
CA ALA A 35 -62.00 -32.22 26.78
C ALA A 35 -61.73 -32.03 28.30
N ASN A 36 -62.27 -30.97 28.93
CA ASN A 36 -62.22 -30.63 30.39
C ASN A 36 -60.84 -30.28 31.01
N GLY A 37 -60.71 -29.38 31.99
CA GLY A 37 -61.71 -28.50 32.64
C GLY A 37 -61.56 -28.38 34.16
N ALA A 38 -61.82 -27.15 34.68
CA ALA A 38 -62.06 -26.70 36.07
C ALA A 38 -60.83 -26.41 36.97
N GLU A 39 -60.79 -25.39 37.84
CA GLU A 39 -61.72 -24.29 38.28
C GLU A 39 -60.83 -23.15 38.89
N GLN A 40 -61.13 -21.84 38.74
CA GLN A 40 -61.83 -20.93 39.70
C GLN A 40 -61.35 -21.00 41.17
N GLU A 41 -61.31 -19.93 42.00
CA GLU A 41 -61.55 -18.47 41.87
C GLU A 41 -60.99 -17.74 43.13
N HIS A 42 -60.87 -16.39 43.09
CA HIS A 42 -60.89 -15.38 44.20
C HIS A 42 -60.03 -14.16 43.79
N ILE A 43 -60.46 -12.88 43.65
CA ILE A 43 -61.64 -12.10 44.16
C ILE A 43 -61.58 -12.01 45.70
N THR A 44 -61.32 -10.88 46.38
CA THR A 44 -61.55 -9.44 46.08
C THR A 44 -60.85 -8.52 47.10
N ALA A 45 -60.64 -7.24 46.74
CA ALA A 45 -60.90 -6.01 47.54
C ALA A 45 -60.17 -5.78 48.91
N GLU A 46 -60.00 -4.56 49.45
CA GLU A 46 -60.29 -3.19 48.97
C GLU A 46 -59.48 -2.13 49.75
N ALA A 47 -59.39 -0.92 49.15
CA ALA A 47 -59.41 0.44 49.71
C ALA A 47 -58.93 0.77 51.15
N GLY A 48 -58.32 1.97 51.33
CA GLY A 48 -58.35 2.60 52.66
C GLY A 48 -57.45 3.81 52.99
N LEU A 49 -57.45 4.88 52.18
CA LEU A 49 -57.34 6.32 52.55
C LEU A 49 -56.42 6.84 53.70
N VAL A 50 -55.75 7.96 53.39
CA VAL A 50 -54.90 8.85 54.22
C VAL A 50 -55.59 9.36 55.51
N PRO A 51 -54.84 9.81 56.55
CA PRO A 51 -54.70 11.27 56.74
C PRO A 51 -53.38 11.81 57.37
N GLU A 52 -52.95 12.95 56.82
CA GLU A 52 -52.38 14.20 57.38
C GLU A 52 -51.87 14.40 58.85
N ALA A 53 -50.73 15.16 58.88
CA ALA A 53 -50.50 16.46 59.57
C ALA A 53 -49.74 16.60 60.93
N GLY A 54 -48.87 17.63 60.94
CA GLY A 54 -48.44 18.41 62.11
C GLY A 54 -46.92 18.44 62.39
N THR A 55 -46.14 19.53 62.49
CA THR A 55 -46.10 20.94 62.00
C THR A 55 -45.04 21.71 62.81
N ALA A 56 -44.46 22.79 62.22
CA ALA A 56 -43.77 23.96 62.83
C ALA A 56 -42.23 24.01 62.77
N ALA A 57 -41.55 25.17 62.63
CA ALA A 57 -41.91 26.51 62.09
C ALA A 57 -40.63 27.42 62.05
N SER A 58 -40.77 28.62 61.43
CA SER A 58 -39.82 29.77 61.33
C SER A 58 -38.55 29.60 60.48
N GLY A 59 -38.08 30.61 59.74
CA GLY A 59 -38.60 31.98 59.54
C GLY A 59 -37.92 32.73 58.37
N GLU A 60 -38.51 33.85 57.94
CA GLU A 60 -38.09 34.67 56.79
C GLU A 60 -36.89 35.59 57.08
N SER A 61 -36.09 35.90 56.05
CA SER A 61 -35.73 37.30 55.69
C SER A 61 -34.99 37.41 54.35
N ASP A 62 -35.06 38.61 53.77
CA ASP A 62 -34.75 38.97 52.38
C ASP A 62 -33.44 39.79 52.24
N VAL A 63 -33.10 40.21 51.02
CA VAL A 63 -32.24 41.34 50.56
C VAL A 63 -30.68 41.26 50.51
N SER A 64 -30.17 41.52 49.29
CA SER A 64 -29.00 42.37 48.88
C SER A 64 -27.52 42.01 49.14
N ALA A 65 -26.82 41.74 48.02
CA ALA A 65 -25.75 42.54 47.37
C ALA A 65 -24.32 42.73 47.98
N GLU A 66 -23.31 42.38 47.14
CA GLU A 66 -21.89 42.81 47.11
C GLU A 66 -21.01 42.48 48.35
N ILE A 67 -19.67 42.32 48.33
CA ILE A 67 -18.55 42.86 47.50
C ILE A 67 -17.39 41.81 47.47
N SER A 68 -16.65 41.71 46.34
CA SER A 68 -15.25 41.23 46.06
C SER A 68 -14.57 40.13 46.93
N GLU A 69 -13.40 39.54 46.68
CA GLU A 69 -12.27 39.64 45.72
C GLU A 69 -11.56 38.25 45.73
N SER A 70 -10.74 37.80 44.78
CA SER A 70 -10.20 38.36 43.55
C SER A 70 -10.03 37.26 42.48
N ALA A 71 -9.62 37.61 41.26
CA ALA A 71 -9.01 36.64 40.33
C ALA A 71 -7.52 36.47 40.66
N ALA A 72 -6.97 35.26 40.50
CA ALA A 72 -5.52 35.08 40.43
C ALA A 72 -5.06 35.46 39.01
N ALA A 73 -4.01 36.26 38.89
CA ALA A 73 -3.42 36.53 37.58
C ALA A 73 -2.81 35.24 37.02
N GLY A 74 -3.07 34.94 35.75
CA GLY A 74 -2.40 33.87 35.03
C GLY A 74 -0.89 34.15 34.91
N ILE A 75 -0.10 33.08 34.79
CA ILE A 75 1.35 33.15 34.57
C ILE A 75 1.67 33.12 33.07
N SER A 76 2.84 33.65 32.69
CA SER A 76 3.32 33.57 31.30
C SER A 76 3.75 32.14 30.93
N VAL A 77 3.95 31.88 29.64
CA VAL A 77 4.50 30.60 29.15
C VAL A 77 5.92 30.37 29.68
N ALA A 78 6.79 31.38 29.64
CA ALA A 78 8.14 31.30 30.24
C ALA A 78 8.09 31.04 31.76
N GLU A 79 7.13 31.60 32.49
CA GLU A 79 6.94 31.32 33.92
C GLU A 79 6.46 29.89 34.18
N ALA A 80 5.58 29.35 33.33
CA ALA A 80 5.15 27.95 33.37
C ALA A 80 6.31 26.98 33.12
N ILE A 81 7.16 27.28 32.12
CA ILE A 81 8.37 26.50 31.82
C ILE A 81 9.36 26.56 32.99
N ALA A 82 9.57 27.74 33.60
CA ALA A 82 10.47 27.91 34.73
C ALA A 82 9.99 27.18 36.01
N LYS A 83 8.68 26.98 36.19
CA LYS A 83 8.12 26.12 37.25
C LYS A 83 8.30 24.63 36.98
N GLY A 84 8.38 24.23 35.71
CA GLY A 84 8.54 22.85 35.29
C GLY A 84 7.32 21.96 35.56
N ASN A 85 7.46 20.68 35.22
CA ASN A 85 6.36 19.70 35.17
C ASN A 85 5.98 19.11 36.55
N GLY A 86 5.81 19.96 37.56
CA GLY A 86 5.64 19.60 38.98
C GLY A 86 4.23 19.17 39.41
N GLY A 87 3.24 19.15 38.51
CA GLY A 87 1.84 18.82 38.80
C GLY A 87 1.05 19.96 39.47
N GLU A 88 1.62 21.16 39.59
CA GLU A 88 0.93 22.34 40.13
C GLU A 88 -0.22 22.76 39.21
N ALA A 89 -1.41 22.99 39.76
CA ALA A 89 -2.54 23.56 39.03
C ALA A 89 -2.33 25.07 38.85
N VAL A 90 -2.30 25.52 37.60
CA VAL A 90 -2.02 26.90 37.19
C VAL A 90 -2.95 27.33 36.07
N THR A 91 -3.05 28.64 35.86
CA THR A 91 -3.61 29.24 34.64
C THR A 91 -2.46 29.89 33.89
N VAL A 92 -2.23 29.49 32.63
CA VAL A 92 -1.18 30.02 31.76
C VAL A 92 -1.83 30.79 30.63
N THR A 93 -1.29 31.96 30.29
CA THR A 93 -1.76 32.77 29.15
C THR A 93 -0.67 32.83 28.08
N GLY A 94 -1.04 32.57 26.83
CA GLY A 94 -0.12 32.54 25.70
C GLY A 94 -0.84 32.57 24.35
N TYR A 95 -0.10 32.87 23.30
CA TYR A 95 -0.56 32.81 21.92
C TYR A 95 -0.48 31.38 21.40
N VAL A 96 -1.50 30.92 20.67
CA VAL A 96 -1.44 29.63 19.97
C VAL A 96 -0.48 29.78 18.78
N VAL A 97 0.57 28.95 18.72
CA VAL A 97 1.61 29.05 17.67
C VAL A 97 1.73 27.82 16.78
N GLY A 98 1.23 26.66 17.21
CA GLY A 98 1.37 25.43 16.44
C GLY A 98 0.76 24.19 17.12
N HIS A 99 1.03 23.03 16.55
CA HIS A 99 0.61 21.71 17.02
C HIS A 99 1.83 20.85 17.33
N ALA A 100 1.80 20.08 18.43
CA ALA A 100 2.82 19.09 18.73
C ALA A 100 2.60 17.82 17.89
N ALA A 101 3.34 17.71 16.79
CA ALA A 101 3.32 16.58 15.87
C ALA A 101 4.00 15.33 16.44
N GLY A 102 4.92 15.50 17.39
CA GLY A 102 5.77 14.45 17.94
C GLY A 102 6.51 14.88 19.20
N SER A 103 7.44 14.04 19.66
CA SER A 103 8.25 14.30 20.87
C SER A 103 9.19 15.49 20.66
N GLN A 104 8.87 16.65 21.25
CA GLN A 104 9.55 17.94 21.01
C GLN A 104 9.51 18.42 19.54
N THR A 105 8.57 17.89 18.73
CA THR A 105 8.35 18.27 17.33
C THR A 105 7.12 19.16 17.24
N ALA A 106 7.21 20.28 16.52
CA ALA A 106 6.16 21.28 16.39
C ALA A 106 5.89 21.62 14.91
N ASP A 107 4.63 21.49 14.50
CA ASP A 107 4.12 22.03 13.24
C ASP A 107 3.54 23.43 13.51
N PHE A 108 3.94 24.44 12.74
CA PHE A 108 3.49 25.83 12.93
C PHE A 108 2.47 26.29 11.88
N GLU A 109 2.20 25.45 10.87
CA GLU A 109 1.37 25.78 9.71
C GLU A 109 0.48 24.57 9.35
N ALA A 110 -0.72 24.83 8.83
CA ALA A 110 -1.70 23.79 8.49
C ALA A 110 -1.30 23.04 7.19
N PRO A 111 -1.70 21.77 7.00
CA PRO A 111 -2.68 20.99 7.78
C PRO A 111 -2.10 20.34 9.04
N PHE A 112 -2.77 20.52 10.17
CA PHE A 112 -2.37 19.94 11.46
C PHE A 112 -2.91 18.50 11.66
N GLY A 113 -2.13 17.65 12.32
CA GLY A 113 -2.38 16.21 12.36
C GLY A 113 -3.60 15.76 13.17
N ASN A 114 -4.04 16.51 14.19
CA ASN A 114 -5.23 16.18 15.00
C ASN A 114 -5.65 17.32 15.95
N ASP A 115 -6.87 17.24 16.47
CA ASP A 115 -7.43 18.18 17.48
C ASP A 115 -7.05 17.86 18.94
N TYR A 116 -5.99 17.10 19.21
CA TYR A 116 -5.73 16.61 20.58
C TYR A 116 -4.86 17.54 21.42
N ASN A 117 -4.12 18.43 20.78
CA ASN A 117 -3.18 19.34 21.42
C ASN A 117 -3.07 20.68 20.68
N LEU A 118 -2.47 21.66 21.34
CA LEU A 118 -1.94 22.89 20.74
C LEU A 118 -0.72 23.36 21.54
N LEU A 119 0.18 24.11 20.90
CA LEU A 119 1.35 24.74 21.49
C LEU A 119 1.07 26.21 21.74
N ILE A 120 1.36 26.69 22.97
CA ILE A 120 1.32 28.12 23.31
C ILE A 120 2.71 28.70 23.57
N ALA A 121 2.88 29.99 23.23
CA ALA A 121 4.08 30.77 23.48
C ALA A 121 3.76 32.18 24.04
N ASP A 122 4.75 32.86 24.61
CA ASP A 122 4.61 34.27 25.04
C ASP A 122 4.52 35.26 23.85
N ALA A 123 4.80 34.82 22.61
CA ALA A 123 4.68 35.63 21.39
C ALA A 123 4.09 34.83 20.21
N ALA A 124 3.21 35.46 19.44
CA ALA A 124 2.39 34.84 18.38
C ALA A 124 3.13 34.24 17.17
N GLY A 125 4.45 34.42 17.07
CA GLY A 125 5.29 33.87 16.01
C GLY A 125 6.52 33.13 16.53
N GLU A 126 6.53 32.74 17.80
CA GLU A 126 7.64 32.00 18.40
C GLU A 126 7.69 30.57 17.84
N ARG A 127 8.88 30.17 17.35
CA ARG A 127 9.14 28.85 16.76
C ARG A 127 10.22 28.06 17.51
N ASP A 128 10.86 28.66 18.51
CA ASP A 128 11.81 28.00 19.40
C ASP A 128 11.09 27.04 20.36
N THR A 129 11.22 25.73 20.12
CA THR A 129 10.56 24.66 20.88
C THR A 129 10.90 24.68 22.38
N ALA A 130 12.03 25.27 22.79
CA ALA A 130 12.40 25.41 24.19
C ALA A 130 11.57 26.45 24.96
N LYS A 131 10.74 27.25 24.26
CA LYS A 131 9.87 28.29 24.84
C LYS A 131 8.37 27.97 24.70
N LEU A 132 8.02 26.77 24.25
CA LEU A 132 6.63 26.36 24.03
C LEU A 132 6.08 25.55 25.20
N VAL A 133 4.79 25.67 25.45
CA VAL A 133 4.03 24.78 26.34
C VAL A 133 2.97 24.03 25.55
N ASP A 134 2.98 22.69 25.66
CA ASP A 134 2.02 21.80 25.01
C ASP A 134 0.77 21.58 25.87
N VAL A 135 -0.40 21.90 25.30
CA VAL A 135 -1.70 21.90 25.97
C VAL A 135 -2.52 20.69 25.54
N GLN A 136 -2.82 19.78 26.47
CA GLN A 136 -3.69 18.65 26.20
C GLN A 136 -5.17 19.07 26.15
N ILE A 137 -5.77 19.08 24.96
CA ILE A 137 -7.16 19.54 24.76
C ILE A 137 -8.15 18.43 25.19
N PRO A 138 -9.02 18.67 26.21
CA PRO A 138 -10.07 17.74 26.62
C PRO A 138 -11.07 17.50 25.48
N SER A 139 -11.60 16.28 25.37
CA SER A 139 -12.47 15.89 24.24
C SER A 139 -13.65 16.84 23.97
N GLY A 140 -14.25 17.41 25.02
CA GLY A 140 -15.37 18.36 24.90
C GLY A 140 -15.00 19.76 24.44
N LEU A 141 -13.71 20.11 24.32
CA LEU A 141 -13.20 21.42 23.86
C LEU A 141 -12.49 21.34 22.50
N ARG A 142 -12.36 20.14 21.92
CA ARG A 142 -11.64 19.91 20.66
C ARG A 142 -12.29 20.57 19.45
N GLY A 143 -13.62 20.65 19.44
CA GLY A 143 -14.36 21.33 18.39
C GLY A 143 -14.08 22.83 18.32
N ASP A 144 -13.70 23.47 19.44
CA ASP A 144 -13.52 24.93 19.53
C ASP A 144 -12.04 25.37 19.52
N PHE A 145 -11.12 24.49 19.94
CA PHE A 145 -9.69 24.81 20.11
C PHE A 145 -8.73 23.83 19.41
N GLY A 146 -9.24 22.76 18.81
CA GLY A 146 -8.40 21.83 18.05
C GLY A 146 -7.94 22.46 16.74
N LEU A 147 -6.63 22.38 16.45
CA LEU A 147 -6.02 23.02 15.28
C LEU A 147 -6.31 22.31 13.95
N GLN A 148 -6.71 21.04 13.94
CA GLN A 148 -7.13 20.37 12.70
C GLN A 148 -8.51 20.87 12.24
N SER A 149 -9.41 21.13 13.19
CA SER A 149 -10.75 21.70 12.96
C SER A 149 -10.75 23.23 12.84
N ASN A 150 -9.86 23.93 13.55
CA ASN A 150 -9.81 25.39 13.67
C ASN A 150 -8.38 25.95 13.44
N PRO A 151 -7.74 25.74 12.28
CA PRO A 151 -6.37 26.22 12.02
C PRO A 151 -6.22 27.76 12.08
N GLU A 152 -7.32 28.51 11.95
CA GLU A 152 -7.37 29.97 11.99
C GLU A 152 -7.12 30.58 13.38
N ILE A 153 -7.09 29.78 14.46
CA ILE A 153 -6.79 30.29 15.81
C ILE A 153 -5.28 30.48 16.06
N ILE A 154 -4.43 30.12 15.09
CA ILE A 154 -2.99 30.43 15.13
C ILE A 154 -2.79 31.95 15.21
N GLY A 155 -2.05 32.39 16.21
CA GLY A 155 -1.82 33.80 16.52
C GLY A 155 -2.83 34.41 17.49
N GLU A 156 -3.91 33.71 17.87
CA GLU A 156 -4.85 34.17 18.90
C GLU A 156 -4.33 33.90 20.31
N GLN A 157 -4.68 34.76 21.28
CA GLN A 157 -4.24 34.65 22.67
C GLN A 157 -5.29 33.98 23.55
N ILE A 158 -4.91 32.85 24.16
CA ILE A 158 -5.77 32.04 25.03
C ILE A 158 -5.23 31.99 26.47
N SER A 159 -6.14 31.69 27.39
CA SER A 159 -5.86 31.38 28.79
C SER A 159 -6.27 29.94 29.08
N VAL A 160 -5.34 29.14 29.60
CA VAL A 160 -5.49 27.69 29.79
C VAL A 160 -5.31 27.36 31.27
N SER A 161 -6.32 26.73 31.88
CA SER A 161 -6.24 26.28 33.28
C SER A 161 -6.04 24.77 33.38
N GLY A 162 -4.89 24.32 33.90
CA GLY A 162 -4.52 22.90 33.96
C GLY A 162 -3.38 22.62 34.95
N ALA A 163 -2.92 21.37 35.01
CA ALA A 163 -1.80 20.94 35.84
C ALA A 163 -0.51 20.87 35.01
N LEU A 164 0.58 21.47 35.51
CA LEU A 164 1.90 21.44 34.85
C LEU A 164 2.45 20.01 34.78
N ALA A 165 2.46 19.41 33.60
CA ALA A 165 2.96 18.06 33.38
C ALA A 165 3.36 17.87 31.91
N ALA A 166 4.48 17.20 31.67
CA ALA A 166 5.03 17.04 30.32
C ALA A 166 4.01 16.40 29.37
N TYR A 167 3.86 16.99 28.19
CA TYR A 167 3.07 16.44 27.10
C TYR A 167 3.90 16.53 25.81
N ASN A 168 3.87 15.46 25.01
CA ASN A 168 4.75 15.24 23.85
C ASN A 168 6.22 15.68 24.08
N ASN A 169 6.76 15.40 25.29
CA ASN A 169 8.07 15.82 25.80
C ASN A 169 8.37 17.34 25.84
N PHE A 170 7.42 18.21 25.51
CA PHE A 170 7.45 19.62 25.89
C PHE A 170 7.14 19.79 27.40
N PRO A 171 7.53 20.93 28.01
CA PRO A 171 6.78 21.49 29.14
C PRO A 171 5.28 21.55 28.78
N GLY A 172 4.37 21.16 29.68
CA GLY A 172 2.98 20.95 29.26
C GLY A 172 1.92 21.23 30.31
N LEU A 173 0.67 21.31 29.84
CA LEU A 173 -0.54 21.40 30.65
C LEU A 173 -1.43 20.19 30.38
N LYS A 174 -1.69 19.39 31.42
CA LYS A 174 -2.59 18.25 31.41
C LYS A 174 -3.74 18.44 32.39
N SER A 175 -4.74 17.57 32.31
CA SER A 175 -5.96 17.69 33.12
C SER A 175 -6.59 19.09 32.99
N VAL A 176 -6.59 19.62 31.76
CA VAL A 176 -7.09 20.96 31.45
C VAL A 176 -8.57 21.04 31.84
N THR A 177 -8.90 22.08 32.60
CA THR A 177 -10.23 22.33 33.17
C THR A 177 -10.99 23.44 32.46
N GLY A 178 -10.30 24.24 31.64
CA GLY A 178 -10.88 25.26 30.79
C GLY A 178 -9.83 25.90 29.87
N ILE A 179 -10.28 26.32 28.69
CA ILE A 179 -9.55 27.15 27.74
C ILE A 179 -10.50 28.30 27.37
N GLU A 180 -10.00 29.54 27.43
CA GLU A 180 -10.78 30.75 27.09
C GLU A 180 -9.95 31.67 26.19
N PHE A 181 -10.54 32.19 25.13
CA PHE A 181 -9.95 33.30 24.38
C PHE A 181 -9.91 34.55 25.27
N THR A 182 -8.75 35.23 25.28
CA THR A 182 -8.61 36.46 26.06
C THR A 182 -9.28 37.63 25.34
N ALA A 183 -10.06 38.44 26.09
CA ALA A 183 -10.82 39.53 25.50
C ALA A 183 -9.90 40.66 25.00
N SER A 184 -9.93 40.92 23.70
CA SER A 184 -9.05 41.87 23.01
C SER A 184 -9.14 43.28 23.62
N GLN A 185 -8.03 43.77 24.20
CA GLN A 185 -7.86 45.20 24.47
C GLN A 185 -7.37 45.90 23.18
N PRO A 186 -8.10 46.90 22.64
CA PRO A 186 -7.68 47.59 21.43
C PRO A 186 -6.51 48.56 21.72
N GLY A 187 -5.31 48.21 21.24
CA GLY A 187 -4.16 49.10 21.17
C GLY A 187 -4.16 49.95 19.89
N GLU A 188 -3.67 51.19 19.97
CA GLU A 188 -3.78 52.20 18.89
C GLU A 188 -2.98 51.87 17.61
N PRO A 189 -3.43 52.37 16.43
CA PRO A 189 -2.79 52.11 15.16
C PRO A 189 -1.48 52.90 14.97
N GLY A 190 -0.39 52.19 14.68
CA GLY A 190 0.84 52.78 14.15
C GLY A 190 0.72 53.10 12.65
N GLU A 191 1.28 54.23 12.22
CA GLU A 191 1.19 54.70 10.82
C GLU A 191 1.95 53.78 9.82
N PRO A 192 1.50 53.71 8.55
CA PRO A 192 2.13 52.87 7.53
C PRO A 192 3.44 53.49 6.99
N GLY A 193 4.51 52.71 7.00
CA GLY A 193 5.74 53.02 6.26
C GLY A 193 5.68 52.52 4.82
N GLU A 194 5.99 53.38 3.84
CA GLU A 194 6.05 53.03 2.42
C GLU A 194 7.24 52.13 2.06
N PRO A 195 7.15 51.35 0.95
CA PRO A 195 8.17 50.38 0.56
C PRO A 195 9.41 51.03 -0.08
N GLY A 196 10.59 50.49 0.22
CA GLY A 196 11.86 50.85 -0.41
C GLY A 196 12.52 49.62 -1.03
N GLU A 197 12.74 49.68 -2.35
CA GLU A 197 13.55 48.76 -3.15
C GLU A 197 14.70 49.58 -3.81
N PRO A 198 15.69 48.99 -4.51
CA PRO A 198 17.06 48.86 -3.97
C PRO A 198 18.12 49.64 -4.78
N GLU A 199 19.30 49.91 -4.19
CA GLU A 199 20.50 50.32 -4.98
C GLU A 199 21.83 49.73 -4.43
N GLU A 200 22.77 49.57 -5.37
CA GLU A 200 24.09 48.91 -5.26
C GLU A 200 25.22 49.82 -4.70
N PRO A 201 26.45 49.29 -4.43
CA PRO A 201 27.47 50.00 -3.64
C PRO A 201 28.37 50.95 -4.44
N GLY A 202 28.83 52.03 -3.79
CA GLY A 202 29.74 53.02 -4.40
C GLY A 202 30.66 53.79 -3.42
N GLU A 203 31.93 53.37 -3.40
CA GLU A 203 33.17 54.12 -3.12
C GLU A 203 33.52 54.75 -1.73
N ASN A 204 34.81 54.59 -1.42
CA ASN A 204 35.69 55.18 -0.37
C ASN A 204 35.85 56.73 -0.55
N PRO A 205 36.60 57.54 0.27
CA PRO A 205 37.76 57.20 1.13
C PRO A 205 37.91 57.96 2.50
N GLY A 206 38.92 57.62 3.33
CA GLY A 206 39.36 58.56 4.41
C GLY A 206 40.29 58.11 5.57
N GLU A 207 41.54 57.74 5.26
CA GLU A 207 42.80 57.89 6.07
C GLU A 207 42.96 57.50 7.58
N ASN A 208 44.08 56.80 7.78
CA ASN A 208 44.91 56.45 8.97
C ASN A 208 45.27 57.64 9.91
N PRO A 209 45.87 57.50 11.14
CA PRO A 209 47.14 56.77 11.37
C PRO A 209 47.37 56.07 12.75
N GLY A 210 48.28 55.08 12.81
CA GLY A 210 48.94 54.69 14.08
C GLY A 210 49.72 53.36 14.10
N GLU A 211 50.98 53.38 13.68
CA GLU A 211 51.95 52.26 13.85
C GLU A 211 52.90 52.55 15.04
N PRO A 212 53.55 51.52 15.64
CA PRO A 212 54.98 51.34 15.36
C PRO A 212 55.53 49.90 15.37
N GLU A 213 56.62 49.71 14.61
CA GLU A 213 57.56 48.56 14.59
C GLU A 213 58.27 48.33 15.97
N ASN A 214 59.11 47.31 16.28
CA ASN A 214 59.95 46.31 15.56
C ASN A 214 60.51 45.30 16.64
N PRO A 215 61.65 44.56 16.48
CA PRO A 215 62.03 43.43 15.59
C PRO A 215 62.37 42.10 16.36
N GLY A 216 62.68 40.99 15.66
CA GLY A 216 63.83 40.14 16.08
C GLY A 216 63.80 38.61 15.89
N GLU A 217 64.71 38.13 15.03
CA GLU A 217 65.52 36.88 15.10
C GLU A 217 64.89 35.47 14.90
N ASN A 218 65.42 34.78 13.89
CA ASN A 218 65.44 33.32 13.68
C ASN A 218 66.94 32.92 13.59
N PRO A 219 67.45 31.90 14.30
CA PRO A 219 67.55 30.56 13.71
C PRO A 219 67.48 29.37 14.69
N GLY A 220 66.83 28.25 14.33
CA GLY A 220 67.04 26.98 15.05
C GLY A 220 66.00 25.87 14.81
N GLU A 221 66.27 25.05 13.79
CA GLU A 221 65.70 23.72 13.47
C GLU A 221 64.82 23.02 14.52
N ASN A 222 63.60 22.64 14.11
CA ASN A 222 62.97 21.38 14.48
C ASN A 222 62.16 20.86 13.26
N PRO A 223 62.17 19.56 12.93
CA PRO A 223 61.73 19.08 11.62
C PRO A 223 60.22 18.81 11.55
N GLY A 224 59.58 19.17 10.43
CA GLY A 224 58.14 18.92 10.24
C GLY A 224 57.44 19.74 9.17
N GLU A 225 58.13 20.33 8.19
CA GLU A 225 57.47 20.73 6.95
C GLU A 225 57.13 19.46 6.16
N ASN A 226 55.84 19.22 5.92
CA ASN A 226 55.37 18.24 4.93
C ASN A 226 54.51 18.98 3.88
N PRO A 227 54.56 18.63 2.59
CA PRO A 227 54.41 19.63 1.54
C PRO A 227 53.10 19.52 0.75
N GLY A 228 52.53 20.66 0.37
CA GLY A 228 51.50 20.76 -0.68
C GLY A 228 50.12 21.21 -0.20
N ASP A 229 49.97 22.48 0.18
CA ASP A 229 48.65 23.13 0.09
C ASP A 229 48.32 23.34 -1.40
N PRO A 230 47.21 22.82 -1.95
CA PRO A 230 47.07 22.63 -3.38
C PRO A 230 46.24 23.72 -4.07
N GLY A 231 45.58 24.59 -3.31
CA GLY A 231 44.75 25.67 -3.84
C GLY A 231 43.59 26.03 -2.91
N GLN A 232 42.75 26.95 -3.36
CA GLN A 232 41.50 27.29 -2.66
C GLN A 232 40.56 26.09 -2.65
N THR A 233 39.85 25.87 -1.54
CA THR A 233 38.76 24.89 -1.45
C THR A 233 37.73 25.15 -2.56
N PRO A 234 37.38 24.14 -3.40
CA PRO A 234 36.32 24.28 -4.38
C PRO A 234 34.96 24.53 -3.71
N GLU A 235 34.18 25.48 -4.23
CA GLU A 235 32.78 25.65 -3.86
C GLU A 235 31.92 24.67 -4.67
N LEU A 236 31.09 23.88 -3.98
CA LEU A 236 30.15 22.95 -4.62
C LEU A 236 28.89 23.71 -5.08
N PRO A 237 28.33 23.39 -6.26
CA PRO A 237 27.06 23.97 -6.69
C PRO A 237 25.90 23.48 -5.80
N ASP A 238 24.76 24.16 -5.88
CA ASP A 238 23.49 23.58 -5.43
C ASP A 238 22.94 22.59 -6.48
N GLY A 239 21.88 21.86 -6.11
CA GLY A 239 21.23 20.87 -6.96
C GLY A 239 20.17 21.43 -7.90
N THR A 240 20.03 22.76 -8.02
CA THR A 240 18.89 23.37 -8.73
C THR A 240 18.85 22.95 -10.19
N GLY A 241 17.77 22.26 -10.58
CA GLY A 241 17.57 21.77 -11.94
C GLY A 241 18.34 20.48 -12.28
N LYS A 242 19.06 19.89 -11.31
CA LYS A 242 19.70 18.58 -11.41
C LYS A 242 18.76 17.48 -10.90
N LYS A 243 18.84 16.27 -11.48
CA LYS A 243 17.97 15.14 -11.18
C LYS A 243 18.76 13.95 -10.61
N VAL A 244 18.23 13.35 -9.55
CA VAL A 244 18.78 12.18 -8.86
C VAL A 244 17.76 11.05 -8.92
N LEU A 245 18.20 9.87 -9.35
CA LEU A 245 17.41 8.64 -9.39
C LEU A 245 17.95 7.67 -8.34
N PHE A 246 17.09 7.11 -7.49
CA PHE A 246 17.47 6.05 -6.54
C PHE A 246 17.05 4.68 -7.07
N ASP A 247 17.91 3.67 -6.95
CA ASP A 247 17.54 2.29 -7.26
C ASP A 247 16.55 1.73 -6.23
N ASN A 248 15.47 1.09 -6.71
CA ASN A 248 14.55 0.26 -5.93
C ASN A 248 14.29 -1.09 -6.65
N ALA A 249 15.13 -1.45 -7.63
CA ALA A 249 14.92 -2.60 -8.49
C ALA A 249 15.77 -3.83 -8.12
N HIS A 250 16.70 -3.71 -7.15
CA HIS A 250 17.62 -4.77 -6.71
C HIS A 250 17.41 -5.15 -5.25
N ALA A 251 16.14 -5.16 -4.82
CA ALA A 251 15.69 -5.57 -3.50
C ALA A 251 16.26 -4.73 -2.34
N GLN A 252 16.29 -3.40 -2.52
CA GLN A 252 16.48 -2.40 -1.45
C GLN A 252 15.52 -2.55 -0.26
N THR A 253 14.49 -3.37 -0.41
CA THR A 253 13.49 -3.71 0.61
C THR A 253 13.61 -5.15 1.14
N ALA A 254 14.67 -5.90 0.78
CA ALA A 254 15.01 -7.16 1.44
C ALA A 254 15.46 -6.96 2.90
N GLY A 255 15.95 -5.75 3.19
CA GLY A 255 16.78 -5.39 4.33
C GLY A 255 16.27 -5.53 5.75
N ALA A 256 17.15 -5.13 6.67
CA ALA A 256 16.74 -4.77 8.02
C ALA A 256 15.91 -3.48 8.03
N ALA A 257 16.27 -2.56 7.12
CA ALA A 257 15.57 -1.33 6.77
C ALA A 257 14.97 -1.40 5.36
N ASP A 258 14.34 -0.30 4.93
CA ASP A 258 13.83 -0.09 3.57
C ASP A 258 14.66 1.02 2.91
N TRP A 259 15.70 0.67 2.15
CA TRP A 259 16.68 1.61 1.61
C TRP A 259 16.14 2.34 0.37
N VAL A 260 15.01 3.02 0.54
CA VAL A 260 14.21 3.67 -0.51
C VAL A 260 13.78 5.07 -0.07
N ILE A 261 13.50 5.95 -1.03
CA ILE A 261 13.23 7.39 -0.79
C ILE A 261 11.92 7.73 -0.05
N GLU A 262 11.10 6.71 0.24
CA GLU A 262 9.89 6.78 1.08
C GLU A 262 9.95 5.80 2.28
N GLY A 263 11.15 5.28 2.55
CA GLY A 263 11.47 4.41 3.67
C GLY A 263 12.65 4.99 4.44
N ALA A 264 13.55 4.14 4.91
CA ALA A 264 14.72 4.54 5.69
C ALA A 264 15.67 5.53 4.99
N PHE A 265 15.52 5.84 3.70
CA PHE A 265 16.34 6.83 2.99
C PHE A 265 15.55 8.14 2.70
N SER A 266 14.43 8.35 3.38
CA SER A 266 13.55 9.51 3.16
C SER A 266 14.18 10.83 3.61
N ASP A 267 14.93 10.85 4.71
CA ASP A 267 15.64 12.04 5.19
C ASP A 267 16.81 12.40 4.27
N PHE A 268 17.54 11.43 3.71
CA PHE A 268 18.54 11.70 2.67
C PHE A 268 17.89 12.27 1.40
N ALA A 269 16.79 11.68 0.94
CA ALA A 269 16.02 12.20 -0.18
C ALA A 269 15.44 13.61 0.11
N ALA A 270 15.05 13.91 1.35
CA ALA A 270 14.63 15.23 1.78
C ALA A 270 15.79 16.23 1.81
N GLY A 271 16.97 15.83 2.29
CA GLY A 271 18.19 16.63 2.26
C GLY A 271 18.60 17.02 0.84
N LEU A 272 18.51 16.09 -0.12
CA LEU A 272 18.74 16.36 -1.53
C LEU A 272 17.69 17.32 -2.13
N ARG A 273 16.40 17.13 -1.84
CA ARG A 273 15.35 18.07 -2.27
C ARG A 273 15.56 19.46 -1.67
N GLY A 274 15.96 19.55 -0.40
CA GLY A 274 16.35 20.79 0.28
C GLY A 274 17.59 21.47 -0.33
N ALA A 275 18.48 20.69 -0.93
CA ALA A 275 19.62 21.18 -1.71
C ALA A 275 19.26 21.57 -3.16
N GLY A 276 18.01 21.44 -3.59
CA GLY A 276 17.48 21.86 -4.90
C GLY A 276 17.28 20.74 -5.94
N PHE A 277 17.62 19.50 -5.61
CA PHE A 277 17.52 18.36 -6.53
C PHE A 277 16.08 17.91 -6.76
N THR A 278 15.79 17.44 -7.97
CA THR A 278 14.65 16.55 -8.23
C THR A 278 15.06 15.13 -7.86
N VAL A 279 14.26 14.43 -7.03
CA VAL A 279 14.58 13.08 -6.53
C VAL A 279 13.46 12.11 -6.86
N GLU A 280 13.78 11.10 -7.67
CA GLU A 280 12.89 10.07 -8.21
C GLU A 280 13.45 8.66 -7.89
N ALA A 281 12.70 7.58 -8.16
CA ALA A 281 13.12 6.20 -7.93
C ALA A 281 12.91 5.30 -9.15
N LEU A 282 13.84 4.37 -9.37
CA LEU A 282 13.77 3.31 -10.38
C LEU A 282 13.05 2.11 -9.78
N GLU A 283 11.75 1.99 -10.07
CA GLU A 283 10.89 0.95 -9.51
C GLU A 283 10.54 -0.14 -10.53
N ARG A 284 10.26 -1.37 -10.05
CA ARG A 284 9.66 -2.43 -10.88
C ARG A 284 8.12 -2.43 -10.70
N PRO A 285 7.31 -2.55 -11.76
CA PRO A 285 5.85 -2.62 -11.65
C PRO A 285 5.40 -3.82 -10.79
N ILE A 286 4.54 -3.60 -9.80
CA ILE A 286 4.08 -4.64 -8.86
C ILE A 286 2.84 -5.37 -9.43
N PRO A 287 2.80 -6.73 -9.45
CA PRO A 287 3.85 -7.66 -9.05
C PRO A 287 4.97 -7.76 -10.08
N TYR A 288 6.21 -7.60 -9.64
CA TYR A 288 7.37 -7.65 -10.54
C TYR A 288 7.91 -9.06 -10.73
N THR A 289 8.74 -9.21 -11.76
CA THR A 289 9.66 -10.35 -11.87
C THR A 289 11.09 -9.83 -12.01
N PHE A 290 12.06 -10.60 -11.52
CA PHE A 290 13.48 -10.27 -11.69
C PHE A 290 14.01 -10.64 -13.10
N GLY A 291 13.18 -11.16 -14.01
CA GLY A 291 13.62 -11.56 -15.35
C GLY A 291 14.07 -10.39 -16.22
N GLU A 292 13.43 -9.23 -16.05
CA GLU A 292 13.73 -8.00 -16.78
C GLU A 292 15.01 -7.33 -16.26
N THR A 293 15.79 -6.75 -17.17
CA THR A 293 16.91 -5.85 -16.91
C THR A 293 16.33 -4.50 -16.47
N ALA A 294 16.59 -4.07 -15.23
CA ALA A 294 16.02 -2.83 -14.71
C ALA A 294 16.93 -1.63 -14.98
N ILE A 295 18.24 -1.78 -14.73
CA ILE A 295 19.21 -0.74 -15.04
C ILE A 295 19.54 -0.80 -16.53
N THR A 296 19.17 0.25 -17.26
CA THR A 296 19.45 0.40 -18.69
C THR A 296 19.89 1.83 -18.97
N TYR A 297 20.72 2.04 -19.99
CA TYR A 297 21.18 3.38 -20.37
C TYR A 297 20.01 4.35 -20.63
N ASP A 298 18.97 3.88 -21.33
CA ASP A 298 17.75 4.66 -21.61
C ASP A 298 17.00 5.10 -20.35
N ALA A 299 17.09 4.34 -19.25
CA ALA A 299 16.47 4.69 -17.97
C ALA A 299 17.32 5.68 -17.14
N LEU A 300 18.66 5.69 -17.33
CA LEU A 300 19.58 6.52 -16.56
C LEU A 300 19.89 7.87 -17.22
N ARG A 301 19.96 7.95 -18.55
CA ARG A 301 20.49 9.10 -19.31
C ARG A 301 19.81 10.46 -19.06
N ASP A 302 18.58 10.46 -18.53
CA ASP A 302 17.82 11.69 -18.24
C ASP A 302 18.05 12.18 -16.78
N TYR A 303 19.01 11.59 -16.05
CA TYR A 303 19.39 11.91 -14.68
C TYR A 303 20.88 12.21 -14.55
N ASP A 304 21.24 13.16 -13.69
CA ASP A 304 22.63 13.55 -13.45
C ASP A 304 23.34 12.60 -12.47
N VAL A 305 22.60 12.03 -11.51
CA VAL A 305 23.13 11.09 -10.51
C VAL A 305 22.19 9.89 -10.33
N PHE A 306 22.74 8.68 -10.36
CA PHE A 306 22.06 7.45 -9.97
C PHE A 306 22.62 6.93 -8.64
N VAL A 307 21.78 6.85 -7.61
CA VAL A 307 22.16 6.37 -6.27
C VAL A 307 21.69 4.92 -6.13
N ILE A 308 22.62 4.01 -5.83
CA ILE A 308 22.33 2.60 -5.63
C ILE A 308 22.63 2.26 -4.17
N PRO A 309 21.61 2.23 -3.30
CA PRO A 309 21.77 1.78 -1.94
C PRO A 309 21.59 0.27 -1.83
N GLU A 310 22.43 -0.33 -1.00
CA GLU A 310 22.43 -1.70 -0.49
C GLU A 310 21.68 -2.73 -1.36
N ALA A 311 22.14 -2.90 -2.59
CA ALA A 311 21.55 -3.83 -3.54
C ALA A 311 21.71 -5.27 -3.03
N ASN A 312 20.57 -5.93 -2.77
CA ASN A 312 20.49 -7.28 -2.22
C ASN A 312 20.14 -8.33 -3.32
N VAL A 313 20.24 -7.96 -4.60
CA VAL A 313 20.11 -8.84 -5.77
C VAL A 313 21.24 -8.52 -6.76
N PRO A 314 21.97 -9.51 -7.28
CA PRO A 314 23.09 -9.28 -8.18
C PRO A 314 22.69 -8.58 -9.48
N PHE A 315 23.55 -7.65 -9.92
CA PHE A 315 23.46 -7.08 -11.26
C PHE A 315 23.72 -8.16 -12.32
N LYS A 316 22.97 -8.09 -13.41
CA LYS A 316 23.26 -8.81 -14.65
C LYS A 316 24.44 -8.15 -15.35
N ALA A 317 25.13 -8.91 -16.22
CA ALA A 317 26.22 -8.36 -17.04
C ALA A 317 25.76 -7.12 -17.86
N ALA A 318 24.53 -7.16 -18.40
CA ALA A 318 23.95 -6.03 -19.14
C ALA A 318 23.67 -4.79 -18.27
N GLU A 319 23.47 -4.96 -16.96
CA GLU A 319 23.25 -3.84 -16.02
C GLU A 319 24.60 -3.20 -15.64
N GLN A 320 25.65 -4.00 -15.48
CA GLN A 320 27.04 -3.52 -15.36
C GLN A 320 27.47 -2.75 -16.62
N GLU A 321 27.20 -3.30 -17.81
CA GLU A 321 27.47 -2.62 -19.10
C GLU A 321 26.73 -1.28 -19.21
N ALA A 322 25.44 -1.22 -18.82
CA ALA A 322 24.66 0.01 -18.83
C ALA A 322 25.15 1.07 -17.83
N LEU A 323 25.65 0.66 -16.65
CA LEU A 323 26.27 1.57 -15.68
C LEU A 323 27.59 2.15 -16.21
N VAL A 324 28.42 1.34 -16.88
CA VAL A 324 29.63 1.81 -17.55
C VAL A 324 29.29 2.81 -18.65
N GLU A 325 28.36 2.48 -19.56
CA GLU A 325 27.93 3.37 -20.66
C GLU A 325 27.39 4.71 -20.14
N TYR A 326 26.53 4.68 -19.10
CA TYR A 326 25.98 5.88 -18.48
C TYR A 326 27.04 6.81 -17.91
N VAL A 327 28.05 6.25 -17.21
CA VAL A 327 29.13 7.06 -16.63
C VAL A 327 30.11 7.54 -17.70
N GLU A 328 30.43 6.73 -18.71
CA GLU A 328 31.31 7.16 -19.80
C GLU A 328 30.76 8.36 -20.59
N ASP A 329 29.43 8.46 -20.78
CA ASP A 329 28.77 9.61 -21.44
C ASP A 329 28.63 10.86 -20.53
N GLY A 330 29.04 10.77 -19.25
CA GLY A 330 29.09 11.89 -18.31
C GLY A 330 28.23 11.75 -17.06
N GLY A 331 27.40 10.71 -16.96
CA GLY A 331 26.58 10.43 -15.78
C GLY A 331 27.40 10.12 -14.52
N ALA A 332 26.74 10.10 -13.36
CA ALA A 332 27.39 9.85 -12.09
C ALA A 332 26.66 8.81 -11.24
N VAL A 333 27.39 7.92 -10.55
CA VAL A 333 26.79 6.85 -9.72
C VAL A 333 27.28 6.91 -8.27
N PHE A 334 26.38 6.78 -7.29
CA PHE A 334 26.75 6.66 -5.87
C PHE A 334 26.40 5.27 -5.36
N PHE A 335 27.41 4.47 -5.00
CA PHE A 335 27.25 3.15 -4.39
C PHE A 335 27.31 3.27 -2.86
N ILE A 336 26.23 2.89 -2.19
CA ILE A 336 26.13 2.86 -0.73
C ILE A 336 25.99 1.39 -0.33
N SER A 337 27.06 0.81 0.23
CA SER A 337 27.16 -0.62 0.53
C SER A 337 26.94 -0.91 2.01
N ASP A 338 27.15 -2.16 2.43
CA ASP A 338 27.18 -2.58 3.83
C ASP A 338 28.28 -3.64 4.01
N HIS A 339 28.53 -4.06 5.25
CA HIS A 339 29.49 -5.09 5.61
C HIS A 339 29.27 -6.43 4.89
N TYR A 340 30.28 -7.29 4.83
CA TYR A 340 30.09 -8.69 4.43
C TYR A 340 29.34 -9.46 5.54
N ASN A 341 28.48 -10.44 5.19
CA ASN A 341 27.45 -11.06 6.03
C ASN A 341 26.24 -10.13 6.34
N ALA A 342 25.90 -9.25 5.39
CA ALA A 342 24.80 -8.29 5.43
C ALA A 342 23.49 -8.75 4.76
N ASP A 343 23.46 -9.78 3.90
CA ASP A 343 22.22 -10.14 3.18
C ASP A 343 21.07 -10.50 4.15
N ARG A 344 19.86 -10.07 3.79
CA ARG A 344 18.65 -10.25 4.60
C ARG A 344 17.55 -11.05 3.89
N ASN A 345 17.68 -11.37 2.60
CA ASN A 345 16.77 -12.25 1.85
C ASN A 345 17.27 -13.72 1.73
N LYS A 346 18.47 -13.99 2.23
CA LYS A 346 19.20 -15.27 2.27
C LYS A 346 19.54 -15.81 0.88
N ASN A 347 19.81 -14.94 -0.09
CA ASN A 347 20.26 -15.32 -1.43
C ASN A 347 21.77 -15.57 -1.54
N ARG A 348 22.56 -15.18 -0.52
CA ARG A 348 24.02 -15.23 -0.45
C ARG A 348 24.73 -14.11 -1.24
N TRP A 349 24.08 -12.98 -1.46
CA TRP A 349 24.68 -11.82 -2.12
C TRP A 349 24.61 -10.60 -1.20
N ASP A 350 25.75 -10.25 -0.61
CA ASP A 350 25.90 -8.98 0.10
C ASP A 350 26.02 -7.81 -0.90
N ALA A 351 25.66 -6.59 -0.48
CA ALA A 351 25.76 -5.40 -1.34
C ALA A 351 27.19 -5.17 -1.86
N SER A 352 28.20 -5.47 -1.05
CA SER A 352 29.62 -5.41 -1.45
C SER A 352 29.96 -6.39 -2.57
N GLU A 353 29.35 -7.58 -2.58
CA GLU A 353 29.49 -8.59 -3.64
C GLU A 353 28.74 -8.18 -4.92
N VAL A 354 27.52 -7.65 -4.77
CA VAL A 354 26.71 -7.14 -5.89
C VAL A 354 27.46 -6.02 -6.63
N PHE A 355 28.02 -5.06 -5.87
CA PHE A 355 28.75 -3.93 -6.45
C PHE A 355 30.10 -4.35 -7.03
N ASN A 356 30.86 -5.24 -6.37
CA ASN A 356 32.10 -5.77 -6.95
C ASN A 356 31.85 -6.59 -8.23
N GLY A 357 30.66 -7.21 -8.35
CA GLY A 357 30.26 -8.06 -9.47
C GLY A 357 30.53 -9.55 -9.27
N PHE A 358 30.97 -9.96 -8.08
CA PHE A 358 31.28 -11.35 -7.75
C PHE A 358 31.10 -11.66 -6.26
N ARG A 359 30.80 -12.93 -5.98
CA ARG A 359 30.68 -13.47 -4.62
C ARG A 359 31.99 -14.03 -4.07
N ARG A 360 32.25 -13.80 -2.78
CA ARG A 360 33.40 -14.28 -2.02
C ARG A 360 33.45 -15.81 -2.06
N GLY A 361 34.53 -16.36 -2.58
CA GLY A 361 34.70 -17.81 -2.74
C GLY A 361 33.82 -18.47 -3.80
N ALA A 362 33.13 -17.71 -4.65
CA ALA A 362 32.26 -18.23 -5.71
C ALA A 362 32.56 -17.61 -7.08
N TYR A 363 33.77 -17.07 -7.28
CA TYR A 363 34.17 -16.38 -8.51
C TYR A 363 33.94 -17.20 -9.79
N GLU A 364 34.27 -18.50 -9.85
CA GLU A 364 34.05 -19.29 -11.08
C GLU A 364 32.59 -19.69 -11.33
N ASN A 365 31.71 -19.54 -10.33
CA ASN A 365 30.28 -19.84 -10.46
C ASN A 365 29.46 -19.04 -9.43
N PRO A 366 28.81 -17.91 -9.82
CA PRO A 366 28.04 -17.10 -8.90
C PRO A 366 26.87 -17.84 -8.23
N ALA A 367 26.36 -18.91 -8.86
CA ALA A 367 25.33 -19.78 -8.32
C ALA A 367 25.86 -20.92 -7.42
N LYS A 368 27.14 -20.90 -7.02
CA LYS A 368 27.71 -21.88 -6.09
C LYS A 368 26.94 -21.87 -4.76
N GLY A 369 26.51 -23.05 -4.31
CA GLY A 369 25.72 -23.22 -3.09
C GLY A 369 24.20 -23.05 -3.27
N MET A 370 23.73 -22.62 -4.44
CA MET A 370 22.30 -22.49 -4.75
C MET A 370 21.63 -23.83 -5.08
N SER A 371 20.32 -23.91 -4.89
CA SER A 371 19.52 -25.02 -5.42
C SER A 371 19.38 -24.90 -6.95
N ALA A 372 19.04 -26.00 -7.63
CA ALA A 372 18.85 -25.97 -9.09
C ALA A 372 17.71 -25.02 -9.52
N GLU A 373 16.65 -24.89 -8.71
CA GLU A 373 15.54 -23.96 -8.95
C GLU A 373 16.00 -22.50 -8.79
N GLU A 374 16.70 -22.21 -7.69
CA GLU A 374 17.27 -20.90 -7.35
C GLU A 374 18.31 -20.42 -8.39
N ALA A 375 19.23 -21.30 -8.80
CA ALA A 375 20.24 -21.03 -9.82
C ALA A 375 19.63 -20.79 -11.23
N SER A 376 18.43 -21.30 -11.48
CA SER A 376 17.68 -21.08 -12.73
C SER A 376 16.64 -19.96 -12.65
N SER A 377 16.53 -19.31 -11.48
CA SER A 377 15.53 -18.27 -11.23
C SER A 377 15.74 -17.04 -12.11
N PRO A 378 14.69 -16.25 -12.40
CA PRO A 378 14.81 -15.04 -13.21
C PRO A 378 15.84 -14.03 -12.68
N ALA A 379 16.08 -14.00 -11.37
CA ALA A 379 17.07 -13.12 -10.74
C ALA A 379 18.53 -13.52 -11.02
N MET A 380 18.80 -14.80 -11.30
CA MET A 380 20.14 -15.27 -11.64
C MET A 380 20.41 -15.31 -13.16
N GLN A 381 19.41 -15.00 -13.99
CA GLN A 381 19.54 -15.01 -15.46
C GLN A 381 20.38 -13.82 -15.93
N GLY A 382 21.52 -14.10 -16.56
CA GLY A 382 22.47 -13.07 -17.03
C GLY A 382 23.46 -12.59 -15.97
N VAL A 383 23.49 -13.20 -14.79
CA VAL A 383 24.49 -12.93 -13.75
C VAL A 383 25.76 -13.72 -14.05
N THR A 384 26.89 -13.02 -14.14
CA THR A 384 28.23 -13.59 -14.36
C THR A 384 29.24 -12.87 -13.47
N SER A 385 30.14 -13.61 -12.83
CA SER A 385 31.21 -13.01 -12.04
C SER A 385 32.13 -12.14 -12.89
N SER A 386 32.35 -10.91 -12.44
CA SER A 386 33.29 -9.93 -12.99
C SER A 386 33.93 -9.18 -11.82
N ASP A 387 35.10 -8.58 -12.02
CA ASP A 387 35.70 -7.60 -11.08
C ASP A 387 35.49 -6.18 -11.66
N TRP A 388 34.28 -5.95 -12.22
CA TRP A 388 34.02 -4.80 -13.10
C TRP A 388 34.19 -3.45 -12.38
N LEU A 389 33.95 -3.40 -11.06
CA LEU A 389 34.15 -2.18 -10.28
C LEU A 389 35.64 -1.79 -10.24
N ALA A 390 36.52 -2.78 -10.07
CA ALA A 390 37.97 -2.59 -10.11
C ALA A 390 38.45 -2.21 -11.52
N ASP A 391 38.02 -2.94 -12.55
CA ASP A 391 38.41 -2.69 -13.94
C ASP A 391 38.02 -1.28 -14.42
N ASN A 392 36.77 -0.86 -14.12
CA ASN A 392 36.21 0.39 -14.62
C ASN A 392 36.51 1.58 -13.71
N PHE A 393 36.32 1.45 -12.39
CA PHE A 393 36.45 2.55 -11.43
C PHE A 393 37.72 2.49 -10.58
N GLY A 394 38.57 1.45 -10.68
CA GLY A 394 39.82 1.39 -9.93
C GLY A 394 39.64 1.25 -8.42
N VAL A 395 38.48 0.74 -7.96
CA VAL A 395 38.12 0.56 -6.55
C VAL A 395 37.37 -0.76 -6.36
N ARG A 396 37.48 -1.37 -5.18
CA ARG A 396 36.71 -2.55 -4.78
C ARG A 396 36.20 -2.38 -3.35
N PHE A 397 34.97 -2.80 -3.04
CA PHE A 397 34.53 -2.95 -1.64
C PHE A 397 35.26 -4.14 -1.01
N ARG A 398 35.87 -3.95 0.16
CA ARG A 398 36.51 -5.03 0.92
C ARG A 398 35.44 -5.80 1.69
N TYR A 399 35.69 -7.07 1.96
CA TYR A 399 34.76 -7.92 2.72
C TYR A 399 34.94 -7.84 4.25
N ASN A 400 35.57 -6.77 4.75
CA ASN A 400 35.74 -6.55 6.18
C ASN A 400 34.44 -6.03 6.82
N ALA A 401 34.39 -6.10 8.15
CA ALA A 401 33.21 -5.79 8.97
C ALA A 401 33.68 -5.12 10.27
N LEU A 402 33.89 -3.82 10.18
CA LEU A 402 34.38 -2.95 11.25
C LEU A 402 33.21 -2.59 12.18
N GLY A 403 33.44 -2.52 13.49
CA GLY A 403 32.42 -2.16 14.47
C GLY A 403 32.13 -0.66 14.54
N ASP A 404 31.31 -0.26 15.52
CA ASP A 404 30.88 1.14 15.71
C ASP A 404 32.06 2.12 15.84
N VAL A 405 32.13 3.15 14.99
CA VAL A 405 33.20 4.16 15.03
C VAL A 405 32.82 5.47 14.32
N ASP A 406 33.23 6.61 14.89
CA ASP A 406 33.22 7.91 14.21
C ASP A 406 34.52 8.04 13.38
N ALA A 407 34.42 7.99 12.05
CA ALA A 407 35.56 8.04 11.13
C ALA A 407 36.07 9.48 10.94
N GLY A 408 36.98 9.91 11.83
CA GLY A 408 37.52 11.28 11.88
C GLY A 408 38.82 11.56 11.10
N ASP A 409 39.39 10.61 10.34
CA ASP A 409 40.51 10.93 9.43
C ASP A 409 39.94 11.39 8.07
N ILE A 410 39.57 12.68 8.05
CA ILE A 410 38.94 13.36 6.91
C ILE A 410 40.02 13.97 6.00
N VAL A 411 39.97 13.69 4.70
CA VAL A 411 40.81 14.36 3.70
C VAL A 411 40.40 15.83 3.58
N SER A 412 41.38 16.74 3.56
CA SER A 412 41.11 18.18 3.53
C SER A 412 40.24 18.60 2.33
N PRO A 413 39.35 19.59 2.46
CA PRO A 413 38.42 19.97 1.38
C PRO A 413 39.09 20.31 0.04
N SER A 414 40.28 20.93 0.05
CA SER A 414 41.09 21.22 -1.15
C SER A 414 41.72 19.97 -1.81
N GLN A 415 41.62 18.80 -1.18
CA GLN A 415 42.01 17.49 -1.71
C GLN A 415 40.84 16.51 -1.85
N ALA A 416 39.64 16.94 -1.45
CA ALA A 416 38.39 16.19 -1.51
C ALA A 416 37.35 16.91 -2.40
N PHE A 417 37.77 17.73 -3.36
CA PHE A 417 36.89 18.45 -4.31
C PHE A 417 35.82 19.34 -3.65
N GLY A 418 36.04 19.77 -2.40
CA GLY A 418 35.07 20.50 -1.59
C GLY A 418 34.10 19.61 -0.79
N ILE A 419 34.07 18.29 -1.01
CA ILE A 419 33.08 17.33 -0.44
C ILE A 419 33.13 17.25 1.09
N THR A 420 34.31 17.42 1.69
CA THR A 420 34.52 17.33 3.14
C THR A 420 34.44 18.69 3.84
N ASN A 421 33.89 19.71 3.18
CA ASN A 421 33.85 21.07 3.73
C ASN A 421 32.83 21.17 4.88
N GLY A 422 33.33 21.28 6.11
CA GLY A 422 32.51 21.26 7.31
C GLY A 422 32.12 19.85 7.76
N VAL A 423 32.92 18.84 7.43
CA VAL A 423 32.81 17.46 7.92
C VAL A 423 34.00 17.19 8.85
N GLU A 424 33.74 16.90 10.13
CA GLU A 424 34.74 16.50 11.11
C GLU A 424 34.76 14.98 11.33
N ALA A 425 33.62 14.29 11.18
CA ALA A 425 33.53 12.83 11.19
C ALA A 425 32.33 12.32 10.36
N VAL A 426 32.41 11.06 9.94
CA VAL A 426 31.28 10.29 9.37
C VAL A 426 31.10 9.02 10.20
N ALA A 427 29.89 8.68 10.61
CA ALA A 427 29.64 7.52 11.47
C ALA A 427 29.79 6.20 10.69
N MET A 428 29.98 5.11 11.42
CA MET A 428 29.98 3.74 10.90
C MET A 428 29.42 2.81 11.98
N HIS A 429 28.50 1.92 11.59
CA HIS A 429 27.80 0.97 12.45
C HIS A 429 27.74 -0.41 11.80
N ALA A 430 28.82 -1.18 11.94
CA ALA A 430 29.03 -2.43 11.21
C ALA A 430 29.33 -2.19 9.72
N GLY A 431 30.35 -1.40 9.39
CA GLY A 431 30.68 -1.05 8.00
C GLY A 431 31.79 -1.89 7.35
N SER A 432 31.90 -1.76 6.03
CA SER A 432 33.07 -2.16 5.23
C SER A 432 33.97 -0.96 4.87
N THR A 433 35.13 -1.25 4.29
CA THR A 433 36.03 -0.25 3.67
C THR A 433 36.25 -0.57 2.20
N LEU A 434 36.94 0.32 1.49
CA LEU A 434 37.26 0.24 0.07
C LEU A 434 38.76 0.03 -0.13
N ALA A 435 39.13 -0.69 -1.18
CA ALA A 435 40.50 -0.77 -1.65
C ALA A 435 40.68 0.13 -2.88
N ILE A 436 41.64 1.06 -2.84
CA ILE A 436 42.06 1.85 -3.99
C ILE A 436 43.03 1.01 -4.82
N LEU A 437 42.69 0.74 -6.08
CA LEU A 437 43.45 -0.14 -6.99
C LEU A 437 44.13 0.63 -8.12
N ASP A 438 43.51 1.71 -8.60
CA ASP A 438 44.13 2.68 -9.52
C ASP A 438 43.95 4.12 -9.00
N PRO A 439 44.96 4.68 -8.31
CA PRO A 439 44.92 6.06 -7.82
C PRO A 439 44.81 7.15 -8.90
N GLN A 440 44.96 6.81 -10.19
CA GLN A 440 44.67 7.75 -11.29
C GLN A 440 43.17 7.86 -11.56
N LYS A 441 42.39 6.87 -11.15
CA LYS A 441 40.92 6.85 -11.24
C LYS A 441 40.27 7.17 -9.90
N ALA A 442 40.72 6.53 -8.82
CA ALA A 442 40.05 6.54 -7.52
C ALA A 442 40.83 7.29 -6.43
N LYS A 443 40.10 7.85 -5.45
CA LYS A 443 40.66 8.57 -4.31
C LYS A 443 39.78 8.43 -3.07
N GLY A 444 40.38 8.13 -1.92
CA GLY A 444 39.73 8.11 -0.62
C GLY A 444 39.44 9.52 -0.07
N LEU A 445 38.36 9.64 0.68
CA LEU A 445 37.88 10.88 1.30
C LEU A 445 37.85 10.82 2.83
N VAL A 446 37.49 9.64 3.37
CA VAL A 446 37.28 9.40 4.81
C VAL A 446 37.94 8.08 5.17
N TYR A 447 38.67 8.04 6.28
CA TYR A 447 39.32 6.83 6.80
C TYR A 447 38.96 6.61 8.28
N VAL A 448 38.89 5.32 8.66
CA VAL A 448 38.68 4.91 10.05
C VAL A 448 39.96 5.08 10.88
N PRO A 449 39.87 5.29 12.21
CA PRO A 449 41.05 5.35 13.08
C PRO A 449 41.78 3.99 13.20
N GLU A 450 43.06 4.03 13.57
CA GLU A 450 43.80 2.83 13.99
C GLU A 450 43.15 2.19 15.24
N GLY A 451 43.12 0.86 15.29
CA GLY A 451 42.61 0.12 16.45
C GLY A 451 41.09 0.10 16.58
N VAL A 452 40.37 0.44 15.50
CA VAL A 452 38.93 0.20 15.35
C VAL A 452 38.58 -1.26 15.70
N PRO A 453 37.50 -1.53 16.46
CA PRO A 453 37.09 -2.89 16.77
C PRO A 453 36.51 -3.59 15.53
N ALA A 454 36.64 -4.91 15.46
CA ALA A 454 35.80 -5.71 14.55
C ALA A 454 34.35 -5.71 15.03
N TRP A 455 33.40 -5.81 14.10
CA TRP A 455 31.99 -6.00 14.41
C TRP A 455 31.77 -7.33 15.15
N GLY A 456 30.86 -7.36 16.12
CA GLY A 456 30.67 -8.50 17.01
C GLY A 456 30.22 -9.80 16.33
N ASN A 457 29.74 -9.73 15.08
CA ASN A 457 29.37 -10.90 14.27
C ASN A 457 30.14 -10.97 12.93
N ALA A 458 31.31 -10.32 12.84
CA ALA A 458 32.24 -10.52 11.73
C ALA A 458 32.56 -12.02 11.58
N VAL A 459 32.61 -12.50 10.34
CA VAL A 459 32.76 -13.94 10.01
C VAL A 459 34.22 -14.39 9.85
N ASP A 460 35.13 -13.42 9.88
CA ASP A 460 36.60 -13.54 9.89
C ASP A 460 37.20 -12.55 10.92
N GLU A 461 38.42 -12.05 10.71
CA GLU A 461 39.05 -11.01 11.56
C GLU A 461 38.29 -9.68 11.63
N GLY A 462 37.44 -9.35 10.65
CA GLY A 462 36.63 -8.12 10.61
C GLY A 462 37.39 -6.81 10.38
N VAL A 463 38.69 -6.75 10.69
CA VAL A 463 39.61 -5.64 10.44
C VAL A 463 40.93 -6.24 9.91
N TYR A 464 41.34 -5.88 8.70
CA TYR A 464 42.35 -6.61 7.92
C TYR A 464 43.77 -6.06 8.12
N ASN A 465 43.93 -4.73 8.17
CA ASN A 465 45.23 -4.05 8.31
C ASN A 465 45.37 -3.34 9.69
N GLY A 466 44.28 -3.26 10.45
CA GLY A 466 44.24 -2.73 11.82
C GLY A 466 43.58 -1.34 11.95
N GLY A 467 42.84 -0.91 10.93
CA GLY A 467 42.31 0.45 10.82
C GLY A 467 43.35 1.44 10.28
N GLY A 468 43.02 2.74 10.34
CA GLY A 468 43.84 3.78 9.72
C GLY A 468 43.78 3.74 8.18
N ARG A 469 44.72 4.43 7.54
CA ARG A 469 44.76 4.53 6.06
C ARG A 469 45.20 3.24 5.38
N ASP A 470 45.93 2.37 6.07
CA ASP A 470 46.36 1.05 5.57
C ASP A 470 45.17 0.06 5.44
N GLU A 471 44.06 0.31 6.15
CA GLU A 471 42.79 -0.40 5.96
C GLU A 471 42.07 0.00 4.66
N GLY A 472 42.49 1.10 4.02
CA GLY A 472 41.78 1.72 2.91
C GLY A 472 40.66 2.66 3.36
N PRO A 473 40.14 3.51 2.45
CA PRO A 473 39.11 4.49 2.79
C PRO A 473 37.77 3.83 3.13
N TYR A 474 37.05 4.45 4.07
CA TYR A 474 35.65 4.14 4.33
C TYR A 474 34.73 4.74 3.25
N ALA A 475 35.06 5.93 2.75
CA ALA A 475 34.38 6.56 1.63
C ALA A 475 35.37 7.07 0.58
N ALA A 476 35.05 6.89 -0.70
CA ALA A 476 35.92 7.20 -1.83
C ALA A 476 35.14 7.75 -3.03
N VAL A 477 35.86 8.30 -4.00
CA VAL A 477 35.35 8.76 -5.31
C VAL A 477 36.21 8.24 -6.45
N SER A 478 35.66 8.19 -7.67
CA SER A 478 36.37 7.74 -8.87
C SER A 478 35.95 8.46 -10.16
N LYS A 479 36.81 8.42 -11.18
CA LYS A 479 36.57 8.83 -12.58
C LYS A 479 36.48 7.63 -13.52
N LEU A 480 35.54 7.71 -14.45
CA LEU A 480 35.40 6.83 -15.62
C LEU A 480 34.90 7.67 -16.79
N GLY A 481 35.71 7.81 -17.84
CA GLY A 481 35.40 8.75 -18.92
C GLY A 481 35.24 10.19 -18.42
N LEU A 482 34.19 10.89 -18.86
CA LEU A 482 33.85 12.23 -18.35
C LEU A 482 33.07 12.18 -17.03
N GLY A 483 32.30 11.11 -16.79
CA GLY A 483 31.53 10.91 -15.57
C GLY A 483 32.37 10.49 -14.37
N LYS A 484 31.69 10.03 -13.32
CA LYS A 484 32.30 9.74 -12.01
C LYS A 484 31.45 8.82 -11.15
N ALA A 485 32.04 8.33 -10.07
CA ALA A 485 31.30 7.63 -9.03
C ALA A 485 31.76 8.01 -7.62
N ALA A 486 30.91 7.74 -6.64
CA ALA A 486 31.22 7.78 -5.22
C ALA A 486 30.86 6.45 -4.55
N PHE A 487 31.50 6.18 -3.41
CA PHE A 487 31.42 4.90 -2.70
C PHE A 487 31.45 5.16 -1.19
N ILE A 488 30.59 4.48 -0.44
CA ILE A 488 30.65 4.42 1.03
C ILE A 488 30.34 2.99 1.49
N GLY A 489 31.12 2.47 2.44
CA GLY A 489 31.09 1.05 2.82
C GLY A 489 30.01 0.63 3.82
N ASP A 490 29.08 1.53 4.17
CA ASP A 490 28.05 1.33 5.20
C ASP A 490 26.81 2.18 4.83
N SER A 491 25.62 1.62 5.01
CA SER A 491 24.33 2.23 4.72
C SER A 491 23.75 2.97 5.94
N SER A 492 24.24 2.68 7.15
CA SER A 492 23.74 3.21 8.42
C SER A 492 23.73 4.75 8.50
N PRO A 493 24.76 5.50 8.04
CA PRO A 493 24.73 6.97 7.98
C PRO A 493 23.65 7.57 7.08
N VAL A 494 23.00 6.75 6.28
CA VAL A 494 21.98 7.16 5.31
C VAL A 494 20.58 6.75 5.78
N GLU A 495 20.49 5.91 6.82
CA GLU A 495 19.21 5.45 7.39
C GLU A 495 18.50 6.52 8.23
N ASP A 496 17.17 6.43 8.25
CA ASP A 496 16.23 7.16 9.09
C ASP A 496 15.17 6.23 9.75
N ALA A 497 14.39 6.79 10.68
CA ALA A 497 13.40 6.06 11.48
C ALA A 497 12.09 5.63 10.77
N THR A 498 12.00 5.60 9.44
CA THR A 498 10.72 5.51 8.70
C THR A 498 10.50 4.27 7.79
N PRO A 499 10.69 3.02 8.27
CA PRO A 499 10.42 1.84 7.44
C PRO A 499 8.94 1.76 7.02
N LYS A 500 8.73 1.55 5.71
CA LYS A 500 7.42 1.53 5.03
C LYS A 500 6.88 0.11 4.83
N TYR A 501 7.77 -0.86 4.64
CA TYR A 501 7.43 -2.24 4.31
C TYR A 501 7.78 -3.21 5.44
N VAL A 502 7.12 -4.38 5.46
CA VAL A 502 7.51 -5.49 6.35
C VAL A 502 8.49 -6.44 5.66
N ARG A 503 9.21 -7.24 6.45
CA ARG A 503 10.18 -8.23 5.94
C ARG A 503 9.50 -9.30 5.08
N GLU A 504 9.97 -9.47 3.84
CA GLU A 504 9.44 -10.39 2.83
C GLU A 504 9.17 -11.82 3.34
N GLU A 505 10.11 -12.38 4.12
CA GLU A 505 10.05 -13.74 4.64
C GLU A 505 9.02 -13.91 5.79
N THR A 506 8.88 -12.91 6.65
CA THR A 506 8.29 -13.08 7.99
C THR A 506 7.10 -12.17 8.29
N GLY A 507 6.89 -11.12 7.49
CA GLY A 507 5.87 -10.09 7.73
C GLY A 507 6.09 -9.30 9.02
N GLN A 508 7.29 -9.39 9.62
CA GLN A 508 7.64 -8.59 10.79
C GLN A 508 8.01 -7.18 10.38
N LYS A 509 7.67 -6.21 11.24
CA LYS A 509 8.13 -4.83 11.11
C LYS A 509 9.65 -4.78 11.07
N LYS A 510 10.15 -3.83 10.28
CA LYS A 510 11.55 -3.47 10.20
C LYS A 510 11.94 -2.54 11.34
N THR A 511 13.23 -2.43 11.57
CA THR A 511 13.84 -1.59 12.61
C THR A 511 15.05 -0.94 11.97
N THR A 512 15.03 0.38 11.94
CA THR A 512 16.02 1.21 11.23
C THR A 512 16.77 2.07 12.23
N TYR A 513 17.90 2.60 11.78
CA TYR A 513 18.70 3.57 12.52
C TYR A 513 18.40 5.00 12.04
N ASP A 514 18.78 6.03 12.79
CA ASP A 514 18.61 7.45 12.37
C ASP A 514 19.98 8.10 12.15
N GLY A 515 20.78 7.45 11.30
CA GLY A 515 22.17 7.81 11.03
C GLY A 515 22.32 9.09 10.20
N PHE A 516 21.34 9.45 9.37
CA PHE A 516 21.42 10.69 8.56
C PHE A 516 21.59 11.98 9.40
N LYS A 517 21.23 11.92 10.68
CA LYS A 517 21.36 13.02 11.65
C LYS A 517 22.56 12.86 12.60
N GLU A 518 23.38 11.82 12.45
CA GLU A 518 24.56 11.61 13.26
C GLU A 518 25.78 12.33 12.67
N VAL A 519 26.71 12.69 13.57
CA VAL A 519 27.93 13.47 13.30
C VAL A 519 27.73 14.55 12.21
N ASP A 520 28.40 14.44 11.07
CA ASP A 520 28.21 15.28 9.88
C ASP A 520 27.70 14.45 8.68
N ASP A 521 27.05 13.31 8.90
CA ASP A 521 26.71 12.32 7.88
C ASP A 521 25.85 12.92 6.75
N GLY A 522 24.71 13.53 7.11
CA GLY A 522 23.85 14.19 6.14
C GLY A 522 24.52 15.37 5.41
N VAL A 523 25.53 16.01 6.02
CA VAL A 523 26.34 17.06 5.38
C VAL A 523 27.26 16.45 4.32
N PHE A 524 27.97 15.37 4.66
CA PHE A 524 28.86 14.64 3.77
C PHE A 524 28.12 14.02 2.58
N LEU A 525 27.01 13.33 2.83
CA LEU A 525 26.20 12.65 1.81
C LEU A 525 25.60 13.62 0.78
N VAL A 526 25.07 14.76 1.24
CA VAL A 526 24.55 15.80 0.32
C VAL A 526 25.68 16.48 -0.45
N GLN A 527 26.87 16.66 0.15
CA GLN A 527 28.04 17.21 -0.55
C GLN A 527 28.60 16.24 -1.62
N ILE A 528 28.60 14.93 -1.37
CA ILE A 528 28.91 13.92 -2.40
C ILE A 528 28.00 14.10 -3.62
N VAL A 529 26.68 14.17 -3.44
CA VAL A 529 25.74 14.26 -4.57
C VAL A 529 25.85 15.59 -5.31
N LYS A 530 26.14 16.69 -4.60
CA LYS A 530 26.49 17.99 -5.24
C LYS A 530 27.74 17.92 -6.10
N TRP A 531 28.77 17.20 -5.65
CA TRP A 531 29.96 16.98 -6.47
C TRP A 531 29.65 16.06 -7.66
N LEU A 532 28.92 14.95 -7.47
CA LEU A 532 28.56 14.02 -8.53
C LEU A 532 27.77 14.70 -9.66
N ALA A 533 26.82 15.57 -9.32
CA ALA A 533 26.00 16.30 -10.29
C ALA A 533 26.73 17.45 -11.03
N HIS A 534 28.00 17.73 -10.70
CA HIS A 534 28.79 18.81 -11.31
C HIS A 534 29.69 18.30 -12.44
N ASP A 535 29.46 18.76 -13.67
CA ASP A 535 30.20 18.31 -14.85
C ASP A 535 31.67 18.77 -14.82
N GLU A 536 32.58 17.83 -15.10
CA GLU A 536 34.03 18.06 -15.10
C GLU A 536 34.63 17.91 -16.51
N ASN A 537 35.80 18.50 -16.73
CA ASN A 537 36.49 18.47 -18.03
C ASN A 537 37.77 17.62 -18.06
N TYR A 538 38.00 16.81 -17.03
CA TYR A 538 39.12 15.89 -16.88
C TYR A 538 38.61 14.45 -16.74
N THR A 539 39.43 13.48 -17.17
CA THR A 539 39.05 12.05 -17.15
C THR A 539 39.89 11.22 -16.19
N SER A 540 40.90 11.81 -15.55
CA SER A 540 41.72 11.21 -14.51
C SER A 540 42.07 12.22 -13.42
N PHE A 541 42.16 11.76 -12.17
CA PHE A 541 42.64 12.57 -11.05
C PHE A 541 44.09 13.04 -11.23
N ALA A 542 44.90 12.37 -12.05
CA ALA A 542 46.25 12.82 -12.39
C ALA A 542 46.28 14.11 -13.23
N GLU A 543 45.14 14.53 -13.81
CA GLU A 543 45.00 15.77 -14.58
C GLU A 543 44.63 16.98 -13.70
N VAL A 544 44.20 16.75 -12.46
CA VAL A 544 43.72 17.79 -11.52
C VAL A 544 44.93 18.52 -10.91
N PRO A 545 45.12 19.83 -11.18
CA PRO A 545 46.31 20.54 -10.69
C PRO A 545 46.38 20.59 -9.17
N GLY A 546 47.49 20.13 -8.61
CA GLY A 546 47.73 20.13 -7.16
C GLY A 546 47.11 18.95 -6.40
N LEU A 547 46.33 18.07 -7.05
CA LEU A 547 45.79 16.89 -6.38
C LEU A 547 46.91 15.89 -6.07
N VAL A 548 47.03 15.52 -4.80
CA VAL A 548 47.86 14.40 -4.35
C VAL A 548 47.06 13.12 -4.57
N LEU A 549 47.56 12.25 -5.45
CA LEU A 549 46.99 10.92 -5.66
C LEU A 549 47.25 10.05 -4.43
N ASP A 550 46.35 9.09 -4.20
CA ASP A 550 46.53 8.10 -3.14
C ASP A 550 47.61 7.07 -3.54
N GLU A 551 48.02 6.24 -2.58
CA GLU A 551 48.75 5.00 -2.87
C GLU A 551 47.74 3.83 -2.99
N PRO A 552 48.01 2.79 -3.78
CA PRO A 552 47.16 1.60 -3.83
C PRO A 552 47.08 0.92 -2.46
N THR A 553 45.88 0.49 -2.05
CA THR A 553 45.65 -0.22 -0.78
C THR A 553 46.39 -1.58 -0.78
N GLU A 554 47.07 -1.93 0.32
CA GLU A 554 47.76 -3.22 0.44
C GLU A 554 46.74 -4.35 0.70
N LEU A 555 46.35 -5.03 -0.38
CA LEU A 555 45.47 -6.20 -0.33
C LEU A 555 46.15 -7.45 0.21
N MET A 556 45.41 -8.23 0.98
CA MET A 556 45.78 -9.58 1.38
C MET A 556 45.65 -10.56 0.18
N PRO A 557 46.43 -11.67 0.14
CA PRO A 557 46.41 -12.61 -0.99
C PRO A 557 45.08 -13.30 -1.26
N ASP A 558 44.17 -13.30 -0.29
CA ASP A 558 42.81 -13.86 -0.33
C ASP A 558 41.72 -12.82 -0.59
N GLU A 559 42.08 -11.55 -0.83
CA GLU A 559 41.20 -10.51 -1.40
C GLU A 559 41.24 -10.46 -2.93
N GLU A 560 42.15 -11.22 -3.56
CA GLU A 560 42.16 -11.45 -5.01
C GLU A 560 40.91 -12.26 -5.42
N PRO A 561 40.05 -11.82 -6.37
CA PRO A 561 38.71 -12.36 -6.57
C PRO A 561 38.65 -13.89 -6.70
N ALA A 562 39.53 -14.47 -7.52
CA ALA A 562 39.61 -15.93 -7.74
C ALA A 562 40.34 -16.71 -6.63
N ALA A 563 40.96 -16.03 -5.66
CA ALA A 563 41.60 -16.62 -4.49
C ALA A 563 40.74 -16.51 -3.21
N THR A 564 39.71 -15.66 -3.21
CA THR A 564 38.77 -15.52 -2.10
C THR A 564 38.17 -16.87 -1.68
N THR A 565 37.85 -17.00 -0.39
CA THR A 565 37.10 -18.16 0.14
C THR A 565 35.98 -17.72 1.06
N GLU A 566 34.85 -18.39 0.95
CA GLU A 566 33.69 -18.34 1.84
C GLU A 566 34.11 -18.79 3.27
N PRO A 567 34.14 -17.89 4.28
CA PRO A 567 34.67 -18.21 5.61
C PRO A 567 33.66 -19.00 6.49
N GLN A 568 32.35 -18.83 6.23
CA GLN A 568 31.26 -19.56 6.87
C GLN A 568 30.23 -20.00 5.81
N PRO A 569 29.59 -21.18 5.93
CA PRO A 569 28.67 -21.67 4.91
C PRO A 569 27.43 -20.78 4.71
N GLU A 570 27.13 -20.44 3.46
CA GLU A 570 26.05 -19.54 3.08
C GLU A 570 24.80 -20.25 2.49
N PRO A 571 23.57 -19.75 2.76
CA PRO A 571 23.29 -18.61 3.62
C PRO A 571 23.43 -19.01 5.09
N TRP A 572 23.92 -18.09 5.93
CA TRP A 572 24.12 -18.27 7.39
C TRP A 572 22.86 -18.79 8.12
N ALA A 573 21.68 -18.51 7.57
CA ALA A 573 20.43 -19.14 7.98
C ALA A 573 19.63 -19.60 6.76
N GLN A 574 19.00 -20.77 6.87
CA GLN A 574 18.10 -21.26 5.82
C GLN A 574 16.85 -20.37 5.67
N PRO A 575 16.35 -20.17 4.43
CA PRO A 575 15.04 -19.56 4.19
C PRO A 575 13.89 -20.30 4.90
N ALA A 576 12.89 -19.55 5.35
CA ALA A 576 11.68 -20.10 5.94
C ALA A 576 10.89 -20.92 4.90
N ALA A 577 10.20 -21.96 5.36
CA ALA A 577 9.47 -22.87 4.48
C ALA A 577 8.43 -22.13 3.63
N GLY A 578 8.63 -22.12 2.31
CA GLY A 578 7.75 -21.50 1.33
C GLY A 578 8.10 -20.06 0.95
N TYR A 579 9.14 -19.45 1.54
CA TYR A 579 9.72 -18.18 1.05
C TYR A 579 10.78 -18.46 -0.03
N LYS A 580 10.78 -17.64 -1.07
CA LYS A 580 11.74 -17.64 -2.18
C LYS A 580 12.06 -16.19 -2.53
N TRP A 581 13.28 -15.73 -2.22
CA TRP A 581 13.72 -14.35 -2.49
C TRP A 581 13.55 -13.91 -3.95
N TYR A 582 13.59 -14.85 -4.90
CA TYR A 582 13.44 -14.60 -6.34
C TYR A 582 11.98 -14.67 -6.86
N ASP A 583 10.98 -14.86 -5.98
CA ASP A 583 9.56 -15.02 -6.35
C ASP A 583 8.65 -14.20 -5.39
N PRO A 584 8.27 -12.96 -5.77
CA PRO A 584 7.42 -12.08 -4.96
C PRO A 584 6.05 -12.65 -4.60
N ALA A 585 5.55 -13.67 -5.32
CA ALA A 585 4.30 -14.35 -4.94
C ALA A 585 4.44 -15.13 -3.62
N THR A 586 5.67 -15.36 -3.13
CA THR A 586 5.94 -15.98 -1.83
C THR A 586 6.04 -14.99 -0.67
N PHE A 587 6.12 -13.69 -0.95
CA PHE A 587 6.38 -12.65 0.05
C PHE A 587 5.16 -12.40 0.94
N LYS A 588 5.39 -12.01 2.21
CA LYS A 588 4.30 -11.75 3.15
C LYS A 588 3.52 -10.48 2.79
N PRO A 589 2.20 -10.43 3.10
CA PRO A 589 1.40 -9.24 2.89
C PRO A 589 2.02 -7.99 3.53
N GLY A 590 2.06 -6.88 2.78
CA GLY A 590 2.70 -5.63 3.17
C GLY A 590 4.21 -5.54 2.95
N SER A 591 4.86 -6.59 2.44
CA SER A 591 6.23 -6.49 1.95
C SER A 591 6.23 -5.81 0.58
N TYR A 592 7.31 -5.14 0.18
CA TYR A 592 7.47 -4.64 -1.19
C TYR A 592 7.28 -5.78 -2.21
N GLY A 593 6.72 -5.49 -3.38
CA GLY A 593 6.40 -6.53 -4.38
C GLY A 593 5.21 -7.45 -4.05
N SER A 594 4.69 -7.46 -2.82
CA SER A 594 3.50 -8.24 -2.46
C SER A 594 2.21 -7.57 -2.93
N THR A 595 1.32 -8.32 -3.58
CA THR A 595 -0.01 -7.85 -3.99
C THR A 595 -1.04 -7.85 -2.85
N GLN A 596 -0.66 -8.33 -1.65
CA GLN A 596 -1.54 -8.42 -0.49
C GLN A 596 -1.26 -7.27 0.46
N ALA A 597 -2.30 -6.51 0.82
CA ALA A 597 -2.22 -5.44 1.81
C ALA A 597 -1.73 -5.96 3.18
N PRO A 598 -0.95 -5.17 3.95
CA PRO A 598 -0.52 -5.56 5.28
C PRO A 598 -1.71 -5.93 6.18
N ALA A 599 -1.53 -6.92 7.05
CA ALA A 599 -2.52 -7.23 8.07
C ALA A 599 -2.65 -6.04 9.05
N THR A 600 -3.88 -5.60 9.30
CA THR A 600 -4.14 -4.48 10.23
C THR A 600 -3.77 -4.87 11.66
N GLU A 601 -3.19 -3.92 12.42
CA GLU A 601 -2.86 -4.18 13.82
C GLU A 601 -4.13 -4.18 14.68
N PRO A 602 -4.38 -5.25 15.47
CA PRO A 602 -5.56 -5.38 16.31
C PRO A 602 -5.52 -4.36 17.47
N LYS A 603 -6.63 -3.67 17.69
CA LYS A 603 -6.85 -2.85 18.88
C LYS A 603 -7.36 -3.74 20.01
N TYR A 604 -6.49 -4.10 20.94
CA TYR A 604 -6.85 -4.93 22.08
C TYR A 604 -7.53 -4.13 23.20
N ALA A 605 -8.57 -4.70 23.81
CA ALA A 605 -9.15 -4.18 25.05
C ALA A 605 -9.49 -5.29 26.04
N PHE A 606 -9.50 -4.95 27.33
CA PHE A 606 -10.03 -5.81 28.39
C PHE A 606 -11.39 -5.29 28.86
N VAL A 607 -12.36 -6.18 28.96
CA VAL A 607 -13.68 -5.95 29.57
C VAL A 607 -13.75 -6.78 30.86
N HIS A 608 -14.00 -6.10 31.98
CA HIS A 608 -14.10 -6.70 33.31
C HIS A 608 -14.92 -5.79 34.23
N GLN A 609 -15.43 -6.33 35.34
CA GLN A 609 -16.03 -5.53 36.42
C GLN A 609 -15.01 -4.54 37.03
N GLU A 610 -15.48 -3.40 37.54
CA GLU A 610 -14.63 -2.27 37.99
C GLU A 610 -13.51 -2.68 38.97
N GLN A 611 -13.86 -3.53 39.94
CA GLN A 611 -12.94 -4.08 40.93
C GLN A 611 -12.90 -5.60 40.80
N LEU A 612 -11.70 -6.17 40.61
CA LEU A 612 -11.54 -7.61 40.46
C LEU A 612 -11.72 -8.35 41.80
N PRO A 613 -12.57 -9.38 41.89
CA PRO A 613 -12.79 -10.17 43.10
C PRO A 613 -11.52 -10.85 43.63
N SER A 614 -11.15 -10.56 44.87
CA SER A 614 -9.99 -11.17 45.55
C SER A 614 -10.26 -12.58 46.10
N ALA A 615 -11.53 -12.95 46.31
CA ALA A 615 -11.94 -14.17 47.01
C ALA A 615 -12.82 -15.14 46.20
N GLN A 616 -13.16 -14.82 44.95
CA GLN A 616 -14.09 -15.59 44.11
C GLN A 616 -13.53 -15.91 42.71
N GLU A 617 -14.16 -16.86 42.01
CA GLU A 617 -13.96 -17.03 40.56
C GLU A 617 -14.74 -15.93 39.82
N PHE A 618 -14.14 -15.29 38.82
CA PHE A 618 -14.78 -14.27 37.98
C PHE A 618 -14.38 -14.43 36.51
N GLN A 619 -14.97 -13.61 35.62
CA GLN A 619 -14.64 -13.61 34.20
C GLN A 619 -13.96 -12.28 33.83
N ILE A 620 -13.05 -12.35 32.86
CA ILE A 620 -12.59 -11.20 32.08
C ILE A 620 -12.72 -11.55 30.60
N ARG A 621 -12.98 -10.57 29.74
CA ARG A 621 -12.93 -10.73 28.29
C ARG A 621 -11.78 -9.93 27.71
N LEU A 622 -11.07 -10.55 26.77
CA LEU A 622 -10.18 -9.86 25.85
C LEU A 622 -10.94 -9.65 24.52
N THR A 623 -10.99 -8.41 24.01
CA THR A 623 -11.40 -8.12 22.63
C THR A 623 -10.20 -7.75 21.77
N ALA A 624 -10.34 -7.92 20.46
CA ALA A 624 -9.43 -7.48 19.42
C ALA A 624 -10.25 -6.91 18.27
N ASP A 625 -10.13 -5.60 18.04
CA ASP A 625 -10.93 -4.84 17.09
C ASP A 625 -10.08 -4.34 15.91
N GLY A 626 -10.70 -4.18 14.74
CA GLY A 626 -10.01 -3.70 13.53
C GLY A 626 -9.20 -4.78 12.80
N LEU A 627 -9.48 -6.05 13.05
CA LEU A 627 -8.98 -7.18 12.27
C LEU A 627 -9.60 -7.15 10.86
N THR A 628 -8.90 -7.66 9.85
CA THR A 628 -9.58 -8.02 8.59
C THR A 628 -10.44 -9.28 8.80
N PRO A 629 -11.58 -9.46 8.10
CA PRO A 629 -12.43 -10.62 8.30
C PRO A 629 -11.69 -11.95 8.12
N GLY A 630 -11.71 -12.80 9.16
CA GLY A 630 -10.97 -14.07 9.22
C GLY A 630 -9.49 -13.96 9.62
N GLN A 631 -8.93 -12.77 9.83
CA GLN A 631 -7.56 -12.59 10.36
C GLN A 631 -7.44 -13.25 11.74
N THR A 632 -6.39 -14.05 11.93
CA THR A 632 -6.16 -14.77 13.19
C THR A 632 -4.89 -14.28 13.87
N VAL A 633 -5.02 -13.76 15.09
CA VAL A 633 -3.90 -13.36 15.95
C VAL A 633 -3.65 -14.46 16.98
N SER A 634 -2.38 -14.85 17.16
CA SER A 634 -2.00 -16.09 17.87
C SER A 634 -0.92 -15.88 18.93
N ASP A 635 -0.74 -16.90 19.76
CA ASP A 635 0.16 -16.92 20.93
C ASP A 635 -0.12 -15.81 21.97
N LEU A 636 -1.40 -15.48 22.11
CA LEU A 636 -1.93 -14.56 23.11
C LEU A 636 -1.93 -15.21 24.49
N LYS A 637 -1.46 -14.46 25.50
CA LYS A 637 -1.42 -14.90 26.90
C LYS A 637 -1.81 -13.75 27.82
N VAL A 638 -2.73 -13.99 28.75
CA VAL A 638 -3.19 -12.98 29.71
C VAL A 638 -2.65 -13.29 31.10
N GLY A 639 -2.24 -12.29 31.88
CA GLY A 639 -1.73 -12.46 33.24
C GLY A 639 -2.10 -11.29 34.13
N ILE A 640 -2.17 -11.52 35.45
CA ILE A 640 -2.41 -10.48 36.46
C ILE A 640 -1.29 -10.55 37.50
N TYR A 641 -0.60 -9.44 37.71
CA TYR A 641 0.60 -9.39 38.55
C TYR A 641 0.70 -8.13 39.41
N LEU A 642 1.36 -8.27 40.57
CA LEU A 642 1.60 -7.18 41.52
C LEU A 642 2.81 -6.33 41.12
N ALA A 643 2.95 -5.15 41.73
CA ALA A 643 4.20 -4.40 41.70
C ALA A 643 5.37 -5.30 42.17
N GLY A 644 6.44 -5.39 41.36
CA GLY A 644 7.52 -6.36 41.54
C GLY A 644 7.41 -7.64 40.72
N GLY A 645 6.31 -7.87 39.99
CA GLY A 645 6.21 -8.91 38.95
C GLY A 645 5.61 -10.26 39.39
N GLU A 646 5.23 -10.44 40.66
CA GLU A 646 4.58 -11.67 41.13
C GLU A 646 3.23 -11.87 40.44
N GLN A 647 3.07 -12.98 39.71
CA GLN A 647 1.79 -13.40 39.13
C GLN A 647 0.84 -13.90 40.22
N ILE A 648 -0.39 -13.39 40.22
CA ILE A 648 -1.41 -13.67 41.23
C ILE A 648 -2.70 -14.26 40.66
N ALA A 649 -2.87 -14.31 39.33
CA ALA A 649 -4.00 -14.97 38.69
C ALA A 649 -3.66 -16.39 38.22
N ARG A 650 -4.68 -17.25 38.18
CA ARG A 650 -4.73 -18.48 37.39
C ARG A 650 -6.00 -18.51 36.55
N PHE A 651 -5.97 -19.29 35.47
CA PHE A 651 -6.99 -19.30 34.43
C PHE A 651 -7.58 -20.71 34.27
N LYS A 652 -8.88 -20.78 33.97
CA LYS A 652 -9.59 -22.05 33.75
C LYS A 652 -9.45 -22.49 32.31
N ASN A 653 -9.06 -23.75 32.12
CA ASN A 653 -8.88 -24.39 30.83
C ASN A 653 -10.23 -24.90 30.29
N ALA A 654 -10.29 -25.20 28.98
CA ALA A 654 -11.50 -25.71 28.33
C ALA A 654 -11.95 -27.10 28.85
N ASP A 655 -11.04 -27.87 29.47
CA ASP A 655 -11.36 -29.14 30.15
C ASP A 655 -11.83 -28.95 31.61
N GLY A 656 -11.93 -27.70 32.08
CA GLY A 656 -12.31 -27.34 33.44
C GLY A 656 -11.16 -27.37 34.47
N SER A 657 -9.94 -27.76 34.07
CA SER A 657 -8.75 -27.69 34.93
C SER A 657 -8.28 -26.24 35.13
N TRP A 658 -7.42 -26.02 36.11
CA TRP A 658 -6.81 -24.71 36.39
C TRP A 658 -5.36 -24.69 35.95
N SER A 659 -4.90 -23.58 35.39
CA SER A 659 -3.48 -23.28 35.22
C SER A 659 -2.77 -23.10 36.57
N ASP A 660 -1.44 -23.06 36.53
CA ASP A 660 -0.63 -22.48 37.60
C ASP A 660 -0.93 -20.97 37.75
N TYR A 661 -0.47 -20.38 38.88
CA TYR A 661 -0.52 -18.94 39.11
C TYR A 661 0.55 -18.23 38.25
N ASN A 662 0.19 -18.00 36.99
CA ASN A 662 1.04 -17.45 35.94
C ASN A 662 0.15 -16.89 34.82
N TYR A 663 0.75 -16.48 33.69
CA TYR A 663 0.01 -16.24 32.45
C TYR A 663 -0.84 -17.44 32.05
N SER A 664 -1.98 -17.16 31.42
CA SER A 664 -2.84 -18.16 30.78
C SER A 664 -2.05 -19.02 29.78
N PRO A 665 -2.52 -20.23 29.47
CA PRO A 665 -2.09 -20.92 28.26
C PRO A 665 -2.24 -20.03 27.03
N ALA A 666 -1.40 -20.26 26.04
CA ALA A 666 -1.47 -19.59 24.74
C ALA A 666 -2.82 -19.84 24.07
N PHE A 667 -3.37 -18.80 23.43
CA PHE A 667 -4.56 -18.91 22.59
C PHE A 667 -4.50 -17.97 21.38
N SER A 668 -5.52 -18.08 20.53
CA SER A 668 -5.71 -17.22 19.37
C SER A 668 -7.10 -16.57 19.40
N LEU A 669 -7.24 -15.46 18.69
CA LEU A 669 -8.51 -14.80 18.35
C LEU A 669 -8.59 -14.73 16.81
N THR A 670 -9.79 -14.86 16.25
CA THR A 670 -10.04 -14.77 14.81
C THR A 670 -11.16 -13.76 14.56
N GLY A 671 -10.91 -12.77 13.70
CA GLY A 671 -11.87 -11.72 13.35
C GLY A 671 -13.13 -12.27 12.68
N ASP A 672 -14.29 -11.81 13.12
CA ASP A 672 -15.58 -12.02 12.48
C ASP A 672 -15.74 -11.18 11.19
N ALA A 673 -16.96 -11.12 10.64
CA ALA A 673 -17.24 -10.35 9.43
C ALA A 673 -17.13 -8.83 9.62
N GLN A 674 -17.09 -8.35 10.86
CA GLN A 674 -16.98 -6.95 11.26
C GLN A 674 -15.55 -6.59 11.69
N GLY A 675 -14.62 -7.56 11.72
CA GLY A 675 -13.26 -7.35 12.19
C GLY A 675 -13.13 -7.32 13.72
N HIS A 676 -14.12 -7.85 14.43
CA HIS A 676 -14.12 -8.00 15.88
C HIS A 676 -13.80 -9.45 16.26
N ALA A 677 -13.11 -9.65 17.39
CA ALA A 677 -12.93 -10.95 18.00
C ALA A 677 -12.84 -10.85 19.51
N ALA A 678 -13.44 -11.79 20.23
CA ALA A 678 -13.43 -11.80 21.69
C ALA A 678 -13.16 -13.19 22.28
N LYS A 679 -12.69 -13.18 23.53
CA LYS A 679 -12.58 -14.40 24.35
C LYS A 679 -12.74 -14.13 25.83
N ASP A 680 -13.66 -14.88 26.43
CA ASP A 680 -13.86 -14.94 27.87
C ASP A 680 -12.84 -15.88 28.52
N LEU A 681 -12.27 -15.42 29.62
CA LEU A 681 -11.30 -16.13 30.44
C LEU A 681 -11.81 -16.15 31.89
N THR A 682 -12.01 -17.35 32.44
CA THR A 682 -12.37 -17.51 33.84
C THR A 682 -11.11 -17.44 34.70
N VAL A 683 -11.11 -16.52 35.65
CA VAL A 683 -9.95 -16.14 36.47
C VAL A 683 -10.22 -16.45 37.93
N GLN A 684 -9.16 -16.80 38.65
CA GLN A 684 -9.15 -16.80 40.10
C GLN A 684 -7.84 -16.22 40.62
N LEU A 685 -7.93 -15.31 41.59
CA LEU A 685 -6.76 -14.76 42.28
C LEU A 685 -6.26 -15.68 43.41
N LYS A 686 -4.97 -15.55 43.71
CA LYS A 686 -4.27 -16.30 44.76
C LYS A 686 -4.91 -16.00 46.13
N PRO A 687 -5.28 -17.02 46.94
CA PRO A 687 -5.90 -16.79 48.24
C PRO A 687 -5.04 -15.91 49.15
N GLY A 688 -5.65 -14.86 49.71
CA GLY A 688 -4.98 -13.94 50.64
C GLY A 688 -4.23 -12.77 50.00
N VAL A 689 -4.47 -12.46 48.72
CA VAL A 689 -4.02 -11.19 48.12
C VAL A 689 -4.70 -10.01 48.85
N THR A 690 -3.89 -9.11 49.40
CA THR A 690 -4.32 -7.91 50.15
C THR A 690 -3.96 -6.59 49.44
N ALA A 691 -3.37 -6.65 48.24
CA ALA A 691 -3.06 -5.47 47.45
C ALA A 691 -4.34 -4.85 46.89
N ALA A 692 -4.47 -3.52 46.96
CA ALA A 692 -5.62 -2.79 46.42
C ALA A 692 -5.62 -2.67 44.88
N SER A 693 -4.49 -2.98 44.23
CA SER A 693 -4.35 -2.94 42.78
C SER A 693 -3.32 -3.94 42.25
N ALA A 694 -3.47 -4.30 40.97
CA ALA A 694 -2.54 -5.11 40.21
C ALA A 694 -2.48 -4.60 38.76
N ASN A 695 -1.66 -5.24 37.93
CA ASN A 695 -1.62 -5.01 36.49
C ASN A 695 -2.14 -6.22 35.74
N LEU A 696 -3.18 -6.02 34.93
CA LEU A 696 -3.70 -6.96 33.95
C LEU A 696 -2.96 -6.74 32.63
N ARG A 697 -2.30 -7.77 32.11
CA ARG A 697 -1.48 -7.69 30.89
C ARG A 697 -1.85 -8.75 29.86
N LEU A 698 -1.93 -8.33 28.60
CA LEU A 698 -1.85 -9.17 27.42
C LEU A 698 -0.40 -9.24 26.92
N LYS A 699 0.04 -10.46 26.60
CA LYS A 699 1.22 -10.71 25.77
C LYS A 699 0.81 -11.34 24.45
N GLN A 700 1.60 -11.06 23.42
CA GLN A 700 1.58 -11.76 22.13
C GLN A 700 3.02 -12.23 21.89
N GLY A 701 3.24 -13.54 21.79
CA GLY A 701 4.62 -14.07 21.81
C GLY A 701 5.31 -13.84 23.15
N SER A 702 6.49 -13.21 23.08
CA SER A 702 7.26 -12.70 24.23
C SER A 702 6.87 -11.25 24.62
N GLY A 703 6.39 -10.47 23.66
CA GLY A 703 6.10 -9.03 23.76
C GLY A 703 4.86 -8.71 24.59
N ASN A 704 4.77 -7.45 25.06
CA ASN A 704 3.63 -6.94 25.82
C ASN A 704 2.72 -6.15 24.88
N ALA A 705 1.50 -6.64 24.63
CA ALA A 705 0.56 -6.02 23.68
C ALA A 705 -0.38 -5.00 24.37
N LEU A 706 -0.75 -5.23 25.63
CA LEU A 706 -1.56 -4.30 26.43
C LEU A 706 -1.24 -4.50 27.91
N THR A 707 -1.12 -3.43 28.69
CA THR A 707 -1.10 -3.50 30.16
C THR A 707 -2.03 -2.43 30.72
N LYS A 708 -2.95 -2.82 31.61
CA LYS A 708 -3.81 -1.91 32.36
C LYS A 708 -3.66 -2.15 33.86
N THR A 709 -3.59 -1.09 34.65
CA THR A 709 -3.72 -1.19 36.10
C THR A 709 -5.19 -1.37 36.47
N VAL A 710 -5.47 -2.29 37.39
CA VAL A 710 -6.81 -2.72 37.79
C VAL A 710 -6.92 -2.73 39.32
N ALA A 711 -8.09 -2.37 39.86
CA ALA A 711 -8.37 -2.45 41.28
C ALA A 711 -8.70 -3.89 41.71
N ILE A 712 -8.37 -4.24 42.96
CA ILE A 712 -8.70 -5.53 43.58
C ILE A 712 -9.44 -5.27 44.89
N ALA A 713 -10.54 -5.97 45.10
CA ALA A 713 -11.34 -5.87 46.32
C ALA A 713 -12.04 -7.19 46.68
N ASP A 714 -12.46 -7.35 47.93
CA ASP A 714 -13.33 -8.46 48.36
C ASP A 714 -14.79 -8.14 48.01
N VAL A 715 -15.09 -8.25 46.71
CA VAL A 715 -16.41 -8.02 46.11
C VAL A 715 -16.94 -9.30 45.47
N ALA A 716 -18.25 -9.36 45.25
CA ALA A 716 -18.87 -10.47 44.52
C ALA A 716 -18.45 -10.45 43.04
N ALA A 717 -18.39 -11.62 42.42
CA ALA A 717 -18.20 -11.73 40.99
C ALA A 717 -19.48 -11.35 40.23
N GLU A 718 -19.34 -10.47 39.24
CA GLU A 718 -20.42 -10.02 38.34
C GLU A 718 -20.30 -10.71 36.97
N PRO A 719 -21.42 -10.97 36.27
CA PRO A 719 -21.38 -11.46 34.90
C PRO A 719 -20.81 -10.38 33.96
N LEU A 720 -20.06 -10.79 32.93
CA LEU A 720 -19.66 -9.88 31.87
C LEU A 720 -20.87 -9.37 31.08
N PRO A 721 -20.81 -8.15 30.52
CA PRO A 721 -21.78 -7.71 29.53
C PRO A 721 -21.76 -8.59 28.27
N GLY A 722 -22.82 -8.51 27.47
CA GLY A 722 -22.89 -9.17 26.16
C GLY A 722 -21.72 -8.77 25.25
N ASP A 723 -21.30 -9.69 24.39
CA ASP A 723 -20.15 -9.50 23.48
C ASP A 723 -20.46 -8.52 22.36
N HIS A 724 -21.68 -8.65 21.83
CA HIS A 724 -22.36 -7.65 21.05
C HIS A 724 -23.64 -7.24 21.83
N PRO A 725 -24.19 -6.05 21.59
CA PRO A 725 -25.58 -5.76 21.99
C PRO A 725 -26.51 -6.85 21.45
N GLN A 726 -27.48 -7.29 22.26
CA GLN A 726 -28.37 -8.39 21.87
C GLN A 726 -29.16 -7.99 20.62
N VAL A 727 -28.94 -8.71 19.52
CA VAL A 727 -29.76 -8.60 18.30
C VAL A 727 -31.18 -9.09 18.61
N PRO A 728 -32.21 -8.22 18.51
CA PRO A 728 -33.60 -8.63 18.72
C PRO A 728 -34.09 -9.57 17.62
N GLU A 729 -35.16 -10.31 17.92
CA GLU A 729 -35.95 -11.01 16.90
C GLU A 729 -36.52 -10.02 15.86
N LEU A 730 -36.70 -10.51 14.63
CA LEU A 730 -37.23 -9.71 13.51
C LEU A 730 -38.65 -9.22 13.82
N THR A 731 -38.89 -7.93 13.62
CA THR A 731 -40.20 -7.28 13.76
C THR A 731 -40.52 -6.41 12.53
N THR A 732 -41.77 -5.94 12.43
CA THR A 732 -42.18 -5.05 11.32
C THR A 732 -41.78 -3.61 11.60
N ILE A 733 -41.63 -2.79 10.57
CA ILE A 733 -41.25 -1.38 10.74
C ILE A 733 -42.30 -0.61 11.55
N ALA A 734 -43.59 -0.92 11.40
CA ALA A 734 -44.64 -0.33 12.25
C ALA A 734 -44.47 -0.67 13.74
N ALA A 735 -44.06 -1.90 14.07
CA ALA A 735 -43.79 -2.31 15.44
C ALA A 735 -42.49 -1.68 15.98
N ALA A 736 -41.45 -1.60 15.16
CA ALA A 736 -40.18 -0.95 15.49
C ALA A 736 -40.35 0.54 15.78
N ARG A 737 -41.12 1.27 14.97
CA ARG A 737 -41.46 2.69 15.21
C ARG A 737 -42.13 2.93 16.56
N SER A 738 -42.95 1.95 16.98
CA SER A 738 -43.69 1.92 18.24
C SER A 738 -42.85 1.47 19.45
N ALA A 739 -41.60 1.05 19.26
CA ALA A 739 -40.71 0.69 20.35
C ALA A 739 -40.33 1.92 21.21
N ALA A 740 -39.90 1.67 22.45
CA ALA A 740 -39.42 2.73 23.32
C ALA A 740 -38.12 3.33 22.78
N ASP A 741 -37.91 4.62 23.03
CA ASP A 741 -36.70 5.32 22.62
C ASP A 741 -35.44 4.69 23.23
N GLY A 742 -34.35 4.58 22.46
CA GLY A 742 -33.13 3.87 22.85
C GLY A 742 -33.21 2.34 22.77
N THR A 743 -34.32 1.76 22.29
CA THR A 743 -34.45 0.31 22.11
C THR A 743 -33.79 -0.14 20.81
N VAL A 744 -32.90 -1.13 20.85
CA VAL A 744 -32.43 -1.81 19.64
C VAL A 744 -33.58 -2.63 19.07
N VAL A 745 -33.82 -2.52 17.76
CA VAL A 745 -34.87 -3.22 17.00
C VAL A 745 -34.30 -3.85 15.74
N THR A 746 -34.84 -5.00 15.32
CA THR A 746 -34.46 -5.67 14.07
C THR A 746 -35.61 -5.59 13.07
N VAL A 747 -35.37 -4.99 11.89
CA VAL A 747 -36.34 -4.87 10.80
C VAL A 747 -35.77 -5.31 9.47
N GLU A 748 -36.64 -5.60 8.51
CA GLU A 748 -36.29 -5.94 7.12
C GLU A 748 -37.18 -5.14 6.18
N GLY A 749 -36.62 -4.59 5.11
CA GLY A 749 -37.35 -3.70 4.20
C GLY A 749 -36.55 -3.30 2.96
N VAL A 750 -37.18 -2.55 2.07
CA VAL A 750 -36.58 -2.04 0.83
C VAL A 750 -36.15 -0.59 1.02
N ILE A 751 -34.93 -0.25 0.60
CA ILE A 751 -34.44 1.14 0.62
C ILE A 751 -35.21 1.96 -0.42
N THR A 752 -35.87 3.06 -0.01
CA THR A 752 -36.75 3.86 -0.86
C THR A 752 -36.14 5.19 -1.34
N SER A 753 -35.02 5.61 -0.76
CA SER A 753 -34.26 6.79 -1.18
C SER A 753 -32.78 6.47 -1.27
N GLU A 754 -32.09 7.00 -2.28
CA GLU A 754 -30.65 6.80 -2.41
C GLU A 754 -29.89 7.30 -1.16
N PRO A 755 -28.96 6.51 -0.60
CA PRO A 755 -28.20 6.89 0.59
C PRO A 755 -27.47 8.23 0.44
N GLY A 756 -27.62 9.09 1.44
CA GLY A 756 -26.99 10.41 1.49
C GLY A 756 -27.84 11.57 0.94
N LEU A 757 -28.92 11.31 0.19
CA LEU A 757 -29.87 12.35 -0.26
C LEU A 757 -30.39 13.24 0.88
N PHE A 758 -30.48 12.68 2.10
CA PHE A 758 -30.96 13.40 3.28
C PHE A 758 -29.92 13.59 4.40
N GLY A 759 -28.73 12.98 4.31
CA GLY A 759 -27.59 13.22 5.21
C GLY A 759 -26.70 11.99 5.38
N GLY A 760 -25.37 12.19 5.51
CA GLY A 760 -24.41 11.10 5.71
C GLY A 760 -24.48 10.03 4.61
N GLN A 761 -24.64 8.76 5.01
CA GLN A 761 -25.11 7.67 4.15
C GLN A 761 -26.51 7.20 4.56
N GLY A 762 -27.32 8.09 5.16
CA GLY A 762 -28.66 7.78 5.64
C GLY A 762 -29.72 7.75 4.53
N PHE A 763 -30.73 6.92 4.71
CA PHE A 763 -31.77 6.60 3.73
C PHE A 763 -33.10 6.26 4.41
N TYR A 764 -34.21 6.23 3.66
CA TYR A 764 -35.47 5.67 4.13
C TYR A 764 -35.59 4.19 3.77
N LEU A 765 -36.19 3.42 4.69
CA LEU A 765 -36.45 1.98 4.59
C LEU A 765 -37.95 1.74 4.77
N GLN A 766 -38.57 0.92 3.91
CA GLN A 766 -40.01 0.64 3.97
C GLN A 766 -40.34 -0.85 3.80
N ASP A 767 -41.35 -1.31 4.54
CA ASP A 767 -41.97 -2.63 4.42
C ASP A 767 -43.47 -2.49 4.10
N GLU A 768 -44.23 -3.60 4.12
CA GLU A 768 -45.69 -3.56 3.89
C GLU A 768 -46.48 -2.83 4.99
N THR A 769 -45.85 -2.46 6.11
CA THR A 769 -46.50 -1.94 7.32
C THR A 769 -46.22 -0.46 7.59
N ALA A 770 -44.99 0.02 7.36
CA ALA A 770 -44.59 1.41 7.56
C ALA A 770 -43.22 1.70 6.91
N GLY A 771 -42.77 2.96 6.97
CA GLY A 771 -41.41 3.34 6.65
C GLY A 771 -40.69 4.05 7.81
N VAL A 772 -39.37 4.07 7.77
CA VAL A 772 -38.52 4.66 8.82
C VAL A 772 -37.26 5.26 8.21
N TYR A 773 -36.74 6.34 8.79
CA TYR A 773 -35.43 6.85 8.41
C TYR A 773 -34.32 6.01 9.06
N VAL A 774 -33.21 5.78 8.36
CA VAL A 774 -32.04 5.05 8.83
C VAL A 774 -30.84 5.98 8.73
N PHE A 775 -30.23 6.29 9.87
CA PHE A 775 -29.02 7.11 9.97
C PHE A 775 -27.78 6.22 10.17
N GLN A 776 -26.94 6.16 9.15
CA GLN A 776 -25.78 5.25 9.11
C GLN A 776 -24.68 5.78 8.16
N THR A 777 -23.49 5.15 8.18
CA THR A 777 -22.27 5.62 7.49
C THR A 777 -21.60 4.59 6.57
N ALA A 778 -22.09 3.35 6.49
CA ALA A 778 -21.54 2.34 5.61
C ALA A 778 -21.96 2.57 4.14
N SER A 779 -21.03 2.31 3.22
CA SER A 779 -21.21 2.43 1.77
C SER A 779 -21.66 1.11 1.12
N GLY A 780 -22.07 1.17 -0.15
CA GLY A 780 -22.44 -0.02 -0.96
C GLY A 780 -23.93 -0.40 -0.93
N TYR A 781 -24.78 0.51 -0.43
CA TYR A 781 -26.23 0.40 -0.45
C TYR A 781 -26.83 1.38 -1.47
N HIS A 782 -27.95 0.99 -2.08
CA HIS A 782 -28.66 1.78 -3.09
C HIS A 782 -30.19 1.64 -2.91
N ALA A 783 -30.95 2.58 -3.47
CA ALA A 783 -32.40 2.46 -3.57
C ALA A 783 -32.79 1.17 -4.31
N GLY A 784 -33.78 0.43 -3.78
CA GLY A 784 -34.17 -0.90 -4.28
C GLY A 784 -33.40 -2.08 -3.65
N ASP A 785 -32.41 -1.84 -2.79
CA ASP A 785 -31.82 -2.92 -1.99
C ASP A 785 -32.81 -3.43 -0.93
N LEU A 786 -32.90 -4.76 -0.82
CA LEU A 786 -33.58 -5.43 0.29
C LEU A 786 -32.55 -5.66 1.40
N ILE A 787 -32.74 -5.02 2.55
CA ILE A 787 -31.82 -5.12 3.69
C ILE A 787 -32.54 -5.61 4.96
N ARG A 788 -31.77 -6.27 5.82
CA ARG A 788 -32.09 -6.50 7.22
C ARG A 788 -31.17 -5.65 8.07
N ILE A 789 -31.71 -4.93 9.04
CA ILE A 789 -30.94 -4.02 9.90
C ILE A 789 -31.35 -4.21 11.37
N SER A 790 -30.37 -4.24 12.25
CA SER A 790 -30.55 -4.14 13.71
C SER A 790 -29.91 -2.84 14.17
N ALA A 791 -30.70 -1.94 14.72
CA ALA A 791 -30.27 -0.57 15.01
C ALA A 791 -31.07 0.01 16.19
N THR A 792 -30.56 1.09 16.79
CA THR A 792 -31.20 1.77 17.91
C THR A 792 -32.31 2.68 17.40
N ARG A 793 -33.54 2.48 17.88
CA ARG A 793 -34.67 3.37 17.60
C ARG A 793 -34.52 4.66 18.39
N THR A 794 -34.51 5.79 17.71
CA THR A 794 -34.44 7.14 18.31
C THR A 794 -35.53 8.07 17.76
N LEU A 795 -35.58 9.29 18.28
CA LEU A 795 -36.45 10.38 17.81
C LEU A 795 -35.63 11.66 17.58
N TYR A 796 -35.26 11.93 16.33
CA TYR A 796 -34.41 13.08 15.98
C TYR A 796 -35.17 14.12 15.17
N ASN A 797 -35.11 15.39 15.61
CA ASN A 797 -35.98 16.47 15.13
C ASN A 797 -37.50 16.10 15.07
N GLY A 798 -37.94 15.10 15.83
CA GLY A 798 -39.31 14.59 15.81
C GLY A 798 -39.60 13.48 14.78
N GLU A 799 -38.65 13.14 13.90
CA GLU A 799 -38.76 11.99 13.01
C GLU A 799 -38.31 10.72 13.74
N VAL A 800 -39.06 9.62 13.57
CA VAL A 800 -38.65 8.31 14.11
C VAL A 800 -37.62 7.72 13.17
N GLU A 801 -36.44 7.43 13.71
CA GLU A 801 -35.31 6.91 12.95
C GLU A 801 -34.66 5.70 13.63
N LEU A 802 -33.80 5.02 12.87
CA LEU A 802 -32.90 3.97 13.32
C LEU A 802 -31.46 4.42 13.15
N GLU A 803 -30.71 4.56 14.23
CA GLU A 803 -29.29 4.95 14.23
C GLU A 803 -28.38 3.87 14.85
N ASN A 804 -27.07 4.07 14.76
CA ASN A 804 -26.06 3.22 15.40
C ASN A 804 -26.29 1.72 15.11
N PRO A 805 -26.24 1.30 13.83
CA PRO A 805 -26.53 -0.09 13.45
C PRO A 805 -25.54 -1.06 14.08
N VAL A 806 -26.09 -2.06 14.77
CA VAL A 806 -25.34 -3.18 15.35
C VAL A 806 -25.21 -4.35 14.37
N MET A 807 -26.06 -4.36 13.33
CA MET A 807 -26.00 -5.26 12.18
C MET A 807 -26.70 -4.59 10.99
N ILE A 808 -26.13 -4.71 9.80
CA ILE A 808 -26.79 -4.40 8.53
C ILE A 808 -26.39 -5.46 7.49
N GLU A 809 -27.37 -6.13 6.90
CA GLU A 809 -27.20 -7.26 5.98
C GLU A 809 -27.99 -7.01 4.68
N LYS A 810 -27.27 -6.94 3.55
CA LYS A 810 -27.89 -6.89 2.21
C LYS A 810 -28.39 -8.28 1.81
N LYS A 811 -29.71 -8.44 1.71
CA LYS A 811 -30.37 -9.71 1.36
C LYS A 811 -30.49 -9.93 -0.15
N GLY A 812 -30.39 -8.85 -0.93
CA GLY A 812 -30.54 -8.83 -2.37
C GLY A 812 -31.13 -7.49 -2.83
N THR A 813 -31.85 -7.51 -3.95
CA THR A 813 -32.62 -6.38 -4.48
C THR A 813 -34.10 -6.72 -4.56
N ALA A 814 -34.96 -5.71 -4.50
CA ALA A 814 -36.41 -5.80 -4.62
C ALA A 814 -36.95 -4.61 -5.43
N ALA A 815 -38.19 -4.72 -5.92
CA ALA A 815 -38.86 -3.59 -6.55
C ALA A 815 -39.12 -2.48 -5.53
N LEU A 816 -38.97 -1.21 -5.93
CA LEU A 816 -39.31 -0.08 -5.08
C LEU A 816 -40.81 -0.12 -4.69
N PRO A 817 -41.15 0.15 -3.41
CA PRO A 817 -42.53 0.27 -2.96
C PRO A 817 -43.31 1.26 -3.82
N GLN A 818 -44.49 0.86 -4.29
CA GLN A 818 -45.38 1.74 -5.01
C GLN A 818 -45.94 2.81 -4.06
N PRO A 819 -46.05 4.08 -4.49
CA PRO A 819 -46.53 5.14 -3.62
C PRO A 819 -48.01 4.94 -3.30
N ILE A 820 -48.39 5.25 -2.05
CA ILE A 820 -49.77 5.12 -1.57
C ILE A 820 -50.46 6.48 -1.65
N GLU A 821 -51.61 6.57 -2.31
CA GLU A 821 -52.42 7.80 -2.30
C GLU A 821 -52.83 8.19 -0.87
N GLN A 822 -52.67 9.47 -0.52
CA GLN A 822 -52.99 10.02 0.79
C GLN A 822 -53.59 11.44 0.67
N GLU A 823 -54.37 11.83 1.68
CA GLU A 823 -54.94 13.18 1.76
C GLU A 823 -53.94 14.22 2.30
N ALA A 824 -53.02 13.80 3.17
CA ALA A 824 -51.98 14.63 3.78
C ALA A 824 -50.84 13.78 4.38
N VAL A 825 -49.71 14.41 4.68
CA VAL A 825 -48.67 13.81 5.53
C VAL A 825 -49.11 13.85 7.00
N THR A 826 -48.97 12.73 7.71
CA THR A 826 -49.38 12.55 9.11
C THR A 826 -48.41 11.64 9.86
N ASP A 827 -48.54 11.55 11.20
CA ASP A 827 -47.76 10.61 12.02
C ASP A 827 -47.87 9.15 11.54
N GLY A 828 -49.08 8.78 11.09
CA GLY A 828 -49.42 7.40 10.69
C GLY A 828 -48.85 6.98 9.33
N ASN A 829 -48.36 7.91 8.51
CA ASN A 829 -47.72 7.61 7.22
C ASN A 829 -46.25 8.07 7.13
N GLN A 830 -45.67 8.60 8.22
CA GLN A 830 -44.25 8.99 8.26
C GLN A 830 -43.32 7.84 7.84
N GLY A 831 -42.32 8.18 7.03
CA GLY A 831 -41.34 7.30 6.41
C GLY A 831 -41.84 6.57 5.17
N GLN A 832 -43.16 6.58 4.87
CA GLN A 832 -43.71 5.93 3.70
C GLN A 832 -43.61 6.80 2.44
N PHE A 833 -43.47 6.14 1.30
CA PHE A 833 -43.61 6.74 -0.01
C PHE A 833 -45.10 6.90 -0.36
N ILE A 834 -45.56 8.13 -0.57
CA ILE A 834 -46.97 8.49 -0.74
C ILE A 834 -47.18 9.48 -1.90
N THR A 835 -48.41 9.55 -2.42
CA THR A 835 -48.84 10.55 -3.41
C THR A 835 -49.98 11.41 -2.86
N LEU A 836 -49.86 12.73 -2.99
CA LEU A 836 -50.93 13.70 -2.72
C LEU A 836 -51.53 14.14 -4.06
N THR A 837 -52.81 13.83 -4.30
CA THR A 837 -53.50 14.11 -5.57
C THR A 837 -54.36 15.38 -5.54
N ASP A 838 -54.46 16.05 -6.69
CA ASP A 838 -55.20 17.31 -6.93
C ASP A 838 -54.87 18.43 -5.92
N VAL A 839 -53.58 18.62 -5.61
CA VAL A 839 -53.11 19.69 -4.73
C VAL A 839 -52.63 20.91 -5.53
N ALA A 840 -52.93 22.11 -5.04
CA ALA A 840 -52.48 23.36 -5.65
C ALA A 840 -51.11 23.78 -5.10
N VAL A 841 -50.15 24.07 -5.98
CA VAL A 841 -48.84 24.64 -5.59
C VAL A 841 -49.02 26.09 -5.12
N GLN A 842 -48.65 26.41 -3.87
CA GLN A 842 -48.70 27.77 -3.32
C GLN A 842 -47.42 28.08 -2.51
N ASP A 843 -47.09 29.36 -2.36
CA ASP A 843 -46.01 29.84 -1.49
C ASP A 843 -44.63 29.20 -1.72
N VAL A 844 -44.19 29.07 -2.99
CA VAL A 844 -42.87 28.53 -3.32
C VAL A 844 -41.76 29.51 -2.87
N THR A 845 -40.88 29.04 -2.01
CA THR A 845 -39.81 29.83 -1.36
C THR A 845 -38.52 29.03 -1.22
N ALA A 846 -37.37 29.67 -1.39
CA ALA A 846 -36.08 29.05 -1.13
C ALA A 846 -35.92 28.68 0.37
N ALA A 847 -35.22 27.59 0.64
CA ALA A 847 -35.00 27.03 1.98
C ALA A 847 -33.51 26.74 2.23
N SER A 848 -33.16 26.49 3.49
CA SER A 848 -31.81 26.06 3.89
C SER A 848 -31.73 24.52 3.96
N PRO A 849 -30.60 23.87 3.61
CA PRO A 849 -29.37 24.43 3.05
C PRO A 849 -29.57 24.93 1.60
N ALA A 850 -28.63 25.74 1.11
CA ALA A 850 -28.69 26.34 -0.22
C ALA A 850 -28.97 25.29 -1.33
N GLY A 851 -29.78 25.67 -2.32
CA GLY A 851 -30.33 24.77 -3.33
C GLY A 851 -31.65 24.10 -2.93
N SER A 852 -32.01 24.07 -1.64
CA SER A 852 -33.32 23.56 -1.20
C SER A 852 -34.43 24.58 -1.43
N PHE A 853 -35.66 24.11 -1.64
CA PHE A 853 -36.85 24.97 -1.65
C PHE A 853 -38.09 24.26 -1.10
N GLU A 854 -39.06 25.06 -0.68
CA GLU A 854 -40.27 24.62 0.01
C GLU A 854 -41.50 25.32 -0.54
N PHE A 855 -42.64 24.64 -0.54
CA PHE A 855 -43.94 25.18 -0.91
C PHE A 855 -45.09 24.52 -0.14
N ASN A 856 -46.29 25.07 -0.23
CA ASN A 856 -47.52 24.48 0.30
C ASN A 856 -48.28 23.76 -0.82
N ALA A 857 -48.51 22.45 -0.65
CA ALA A 857 -49.45 21.67 -1.45
C ALA A 857 -50.85 21.79 -0.81
N VAL A 858 -51.75 22.55 -1.45
CA VAL A 858 -53.04 22.93 -0.86
C VAL A 858 -54.20 22.19 -1.55
N LYS A 859 -54.91 21.33 -0.81
CA LYS A 859 -56.06 20.59 -1.30
C LYS A 859 -57.32 21.47 -1.38
N GLY A 860 -58.33 21.03 -2.12
CA GLY A 860 -59.53 21.83 -2.43
C GLY A 860 -60.39 22.26 -1.24
N ASP A 861 -60.20 21.64 -0.07
CA ASP A 861 -60.84 21.99 1.21
C ASP A 861 -60.04 23.02 2.03
N GLY A 862 -58.83 23.38 1.59
CA GLY A 862 -57.91 24.29 2.27
C GLY A 862 -56.88 23.60 3.17
N ALA A 863 -56.84 22.27 3.25
CA ALA A 863 -55.76 21.55 3.92
C ALA A 863 -54.43 21.75 3.17
N ALA A 864 -53.36 22.07 3.90
CA ALA A 864 -52.05 22.34 3.32
C ALA A 864 -50.98 21.40 3.90
N THR A 865 -50.26 20.70 3.04
CA THR A 865 -49.04 19.94 3.39
C THR A 865 -47.82 20.72 2.91
N ARG A 866 -46.79 20.87 3.76
CA ARG A 866 -45.50 21.42 3.34
C ARG A 866 -44.83 20.42 2.40
N VAL A 867 -44.36 20.86 1.24
CA VAL A 867 -43.52 20.05 0.35
C VAL A 867 -42.13 20.67 0.35
N ARG A 868 -41.10 19.83 0.41
CA ARG A 868 -39.70 20.24 0.48
C ARG A 868 -38.86 19.44 -0.51
N PHE A 869 -38.27 20.14 -1.47
CA PHE A 869 -37.15 19.64 -2.26
C PHE A 869 -35.86 20.00 -1.52
N ASP A 870 -35.04 18.99 -1.24
CA ASP A 870 -33.70 19.18 -0.67
C ASP A 870 -32.70 19.44 -1.80
N GLY A 871 -31.76 20.38 -1.61
CA GLY A 871 -30.79 20.74 -2.66
C GLY A 871 -29.95 19.57 -3.18
N ARG A 872 -29.81 18.50 -2.40
CA ARG A 872 -29.14 17.25 -2.81
C ARG A 872 -29.92 16.40 -3.82
N THR A 873 -31.20 16.67 -4.03
CA THR A 873 -32.00 16.04 -5.10
C THR A 873 -31.70 16.61 -6.49
N GLY A 874 -30.94 17.72 -6.58
CA GLY A 874 -30.60 18.37 -7.85
C GLY A 874 -31.74 19.14 -8.52
N VAL A 875 -32.95 19.14 -7.96
CA VAL A 875 -34.11 19.84 -8.53
C VAL A 875 -34.01 21.35 -8.31
N ASP A 876 -34.00 22.12 -9.40
CA ASP A 876 -33.91 23.58 -9.33
C ASP A 876 -35.28 24.25 -9.08
N MET A 877 -35.29 25.28 -8.22
CA MET A 877 -36.50 26.01 -7.86
C MET A 877 -37.09 26.82 -9.03
N ALA A 878 -36.26 27.36 -9.92
CA ALA A 878 -36.72 28.16 -11.05
C ALA A 878 -37.28 27.27 -12.17
N GLU A 879 -36.65 26.12 -12.42
CA GLU A 879 -37.20 25.06 -13.29
C GLU A 879 -38.56 24.57 -12.79
N PHE A 880 -38.64 24.15 -11.52
CA PHE A 880 -39.90 23.75 -10.89
C PHE A 880 -40.98 24.82 -11.03
N SER A 881 -40.64 26.09 -10.75
CA SER A 881 -41.58 27.21 -10.81
C SER A 881 -42.01 27.57 -12.23
N ALA A 882 -41.23 27.23 -13.25
CA ALA A 882 -41.56 27.43 -14.66
C ALA A 882 -42.56 26.37 -15.17
N LEU A 883 -42.43 25.12 -14.71
CA LEU A 883 -43.33 24.02 -15.04
C LEU A 883 -44.64 24.08 -14.22
N PHE A 884 -44.52 24.32 -12.91
CA PHE A 884 -45.63 24.27 -11.96
C PHE A 884 -45.89 25.65 -11.34
N THR A 885 -46.34 26.58 -12.18
CA THR A 885 -46.71 27.94 -11.75
C THR A 885 -47.68 27.93 -10.56
N ALA A 886 -47.56 28.90 -9.65
CA ALA A 886 -48.39 28.97 -8.45
C ALA A 886 -49.90 28.96 -8.79
N GLY A 887 -50.64 28.03 -8.16
CA GLY A 887 -52.04 27.73 -8.44
C GLY A 887 -52.26 26.53 -9.37
N SER A 888 -51.22 25.98 -10.00
CA SER A 888 -51.29 24.74 -10.79
C SER A 888 -51.75 23.58 -9.90
N LYS A 889 -52.68 22.77 -10.41
CA LYS A 889 -53.07 21.50 -9.78
C LYS A 889 -52.11 20.41 -10.19
N VAL A 890 -51.54 19.73 -9.20
CA VAL A 890 -50.55 18.69 -9.38
C VAL A 890 -50.82 17.50 -8.47
N ASP A 891 -50.38 16.33 -8.93
CA ASP A 891 -50.23 15.13 -8.13
C ASP A 891 -48.73 15.04 -7.75
N ILE A 892 -48.43 14.92 -6.45
CA ILE A 892 -47.07 15.03 -5.90
C ILE A 892 -46.73 13.75 -5.13
N THR A 893 -45.68 13.06 -5.55
CA THR A 893 -45.16 11.86 -4.91
C THR A 893 -43.91 12.16 -4.08
N GLY A 894 -43.77 11.55 -2.91
CA GLY A 894 -42.58 11.72 -2.08
C GLY A 894 -42.64 10.95 -0.77
N ILE A 895 -41.59 11.08 0.03
CA ILE A 895 -41.50 10.45 1.34
C ILE A 895 -42.17 11.36 2.37
N ALA A 896 -43.17 10.84 3.05
CA ALA A 896 -43.81 11.48 4.19
C ALA A 896 -42.81 11.60 5.35
N SER A 897 -42.62 12.79 5.89
CA SER A 897 -41.60 13.09 6.90
C SER A 897 -42.11 14.15 7.88
N VAL A 898 -41.37 14.35 8.97
CA VAL A 898 -41.59 15.47 9.89
C VAL A 898 -40.25 16.13 10.19
N PHE A 899 -40.22 17.44 10.33
CA PHE A 899 -39.03 18.15 10.78
C PHE A 899 -39.40 19.21 11.82
N ARG A 900 -38.84 19.06 13.01
CA ARG A 900 -39.09 19.90 14.19
C ARG A 900 -40.58 20.09 14.50
N GLY A 901 -41.35 19.02 14.30
CA GLY A 901 -42.80 18.98 14.51
C GLY A 901 -43.67 19.45 13.34
N ALA A 902 -43.09 19.89 12.22
CA ALA A 902 -43.82 20.21 11.01
C ALA A 902 -43.84 19.03 10.03
N TYR A 903 -45.03 18.53 9.67
CA TYR A 903 -45.19 17.48 8.67
C TYR A 903 -44.87 18.01 7.27
N GLN A 904 -44.08 17.24 6.51
CA GLN A 904 -43.63 17.60 5.19
C GLN A 904 -43.56 16.38 4.25
N LEU A 905 -43.79 16.60 2.97
CA LEU A 905 -43.52 15.64 1.91
C LEU A 905 -42.14 15.96 1.29
N LYS A 906 -41.31 14.93 1.09
CA LYS A 906 -39.99 15.04 0.47
C LYS A 906 -39.96 14.26 -0.86
N PRO A 907 -40.28 14.90 -2.01
CA PRO A 907 -40.05 14.30 -3.32
C PRO A 907 -38.56 14.01 -3.54
N LEU A 908 -38.26 13.04 -4.41
CA LEU A 908 -36.88 12.59 -4.68
C LEU A 908 -36.33 13.17 -5.99
N SER A 909 -37.21 13.50 -6.94
CA SER A 909 -36.91 14.04 -8.26
C SER A 909 -38.07 14.92 -8.76
N LEU A 910 -37.85 15.65 -9.85
CA LEU A 910 -38.86 16.50 -10.48
C LEU A 910 -40.03 15.68 -11.09
N ASP A 911 -39.71 14.51 -11.67
CA ASP A 911 -40.65 13.52 -12.25
C ASP A 911 -41.72 13.04 -11.24
N HIS A 912 -41.52 13.25 -9.95
CA HIS A 912 -42.54 12.97 -8.92
C HIS A 912 -43.66 14.02 -8.85
N VAL A 913 -43.68 15.02 -9.74
CA VAL A 913 -44.71 16.05 -9.81
C VAL A 913 -45.33 16.06 -11.21
N ALA A 914 -46.64 15.80 -11.30
CA ALA A 914 -47.39 15.78 -12.56
C ALA A 914 -48.61 16.71 -12.47
N LEU A 915 -49.09 17.27 -13.60
CA LEU A 915 -50.30 18.09 -13.61
C LEU A 915 -51.57 17.22 -13.48
N SER A 916 -52.43 17.52 -12.51
CA SER A 916 -53.66 16.74 -12.29
C SER A 916 -54.69 17.00 -13.40
N GLY A 917 -55.28 15.92 -13.94
CA GLY A 917 -56.51 15.99 -14.74
C GLY A 917 -56.36 15.83 -16.27
N THR A 918 -55.16 15.57 -16.79
CA THR A 918 -55.02 14.87 -18.07
C THR A 918 -55.44 13.41 -17.88
N GLY A 919 -56.25 12.86 -18.79
CA GLY A 919 -56.70 11.47 -18.69
C GLY A 919 -55.49 10.53 -18.67
N ALA A 920 -55.41 9.67 -17.65
CA ALA A 920 -54.25 8.82 -17.42
C ALA A 920 -53.91 7.99 -18.66
N ASP A 921 -52.78 8.34 -19.27
CA ASP A 921 -52.12 7.48 -20.22
C ASP A 921 -51.49 6.31 -19.46
N ALA A 922 -51.49 5.14 -20.08
CA ALA A 922 -50.98 3.91 -19.48
C ALA A 922 -50.24 3.05 -20.53
N LEU A 923 -49.94 3.63 -21.69
CA LEU A 923 -49.17 3.00 -22.75
C LEU A 923 -47.77 3.61 -22.70
N ALA A 924 -46.77 2.79 -22.36
CA ALA A 924 -45.38 3.22 -22.48
C ALA A 924 -45.02 3.43 -23.96
N PRO A 925 -44.11 4.38 -24.28
CA PRO A 925 -43.59 4.54 -25.63
C PRO A 925 -42.88 3.28 -26.15
N VAL A 926 -42.60 3.26 -27.46
CA VAL A 926 -41.80 2.21 -28.09
C VAL A 926 -40.62 2.82 -28.82
N THR A 927 -39.40 2.49 -28.38
CA THR A 927 -38.17 2.87 -29.09
C THR A 927 -37.63 1.73 -29.97
N GLU A 928 -37.19 2.06 -31.18
CA GLU A 928 -36.39 1.21 -32.06
C GLU A 928 -34.98 1.78 -32.26
N ALA A 929 -33.96 0.94 -32.11
CA ALA A 929 -32.57 1.28 -32.41
C ALA A 929 -32.18 0.84 -33.83
N ASN A 930 -31.58 1.76 -34.59
CA ASN A 930 -31.08 1.55 -35.95
C ASN A 930 -29.58 1.87 -36.00
N ALA A 931 -28.74 0.89 -36.36
CA ALA A 931 -27.31 1.08 -36.52
C ALA A 931 -26.93 1.23 -38.01
N SER A 932 -25.91 2.03 -38.32
CA SER A 932 -25.29 2.08 -39.65
C SER A 932 -24.50 0.81 -39.99
N GLY A 933 -23.97 0.16 -38.95
CA GLY A 933 -23.26 -1.13 -39.01
C GLY A 933 -24.13 -2.32 -38.59
N GLN A 934 -23.48 -3.45 -38.39
CA GLN A 934 -24.12 -4.69 -37.93
C GLN A 934 -24.17 -4.77 -36.40
N THR A 935 -25.23 -5.37 -35.87
CA THR A 935 -25.49 -5.52 -34.43
C THR A 935 -25.34 -6.97 -33.99
N GLY A 936 -24.84 -7.21 -32.77
CA GLY A 936 -24.75 -8.54 -32.15
C GLY A 936 -23.48 -8.75 -31.33
N GLN A 937 -23.56 -9.61 -30.31
CA GLN A 937 -22.47 -9.84 -29.35
C GLN A 937 -21.18 -10.36 -30.00
N GLU A 938 -21.28 -11.14 -31.08
CA GLU A 938 -20.14 -11.71 -31.83
C GLU A 938 -20.08 -11.20 -33.28
N VAL A 939 -20.50 -9.95 -33.49
CA VAL A 939 -20.42 -9.27 -34.79
C VAL A 939 -19.54 -8.04 -34.65
N TYR A 940 -18.57 -7.89 -35.54
CA TYR A 940 -17.51 -6.89 -35.47
C TYR A 940 -17.54 -6.01 -36.72
N ASN A 941 -17.49 -4.69 -36.53
CA ASN A 941 -17.58 -3.71 -37.61
C ASN A 941 -16.18 -3.14 -37.93
N PRO A 942 -15.80 -3.05 -39.23
CA PRO A 942 -14.50 -2.51 -39.65
C PRO A 942 -14.49 -0.98 -39.81
N GLU A 943 -15.61 -0.30 -39.58
CA GLU A 943 -15.85 1.12 -39.81
C GLU A 943 -16.66 1.70 -38.62
N ASP A 944 -16.67 3.03 -38.49
CA ASP A 944 -17.42 3.74 -37.43
C ASP A 944 -18.90 3.37 -37.47
N VAL A 945 -19.51 3.17 -36.30
CA VAL A 945 -20.92 2.81 -36.19
C VAL A 945 -21.70 3.97 -35.57
N THR A 946 -22.71 4.45 -36.30
CA THR A 946 -23.69 5.41 -35.80
C THR A 946 -24.95 4.66 -35.39
N VAL A 947 -25.38 4.80 -34.14
CA VAL A 947 -26.66 4.26 -33.63
C VAL A 947 -27.66 5.41 -33.47
N SER A 948 -28.78 5.30 -34.18
CA SER A 948 -29.90 6.23 -34.09
C SER A 948 -31.08 5.55 -33.38
N LEU A 949 -31.64 6.22 -32.38
CA LEU A 949 -32.88 5.81 -31.72
C LEU A 949 -34.06 6.57 -32.34
N SER A 950 -35.19 5.88 -32.51
CA SER A 950 -36.47 6.46 -32.91
C SER A 950 -37.54 5.97 -31.95
N ALA A 951 -38.19 6.89 -31.25
CA ALA A 951 -39.24 6.57 -30.28
C ALA A 951 -40.58 7.18 -30.73
N GLU A 952 -41.65 6.40 -30.63
CA GLU A 952 -43.02 6.86 -30.84
C GLU A 952 -43.86 6.48 -29.62
N ASP A 953 -44.85 7.31 -29.30
CA ASP A 953 -45.86 7.04 -28.28
C ASP A 953 -47.23 6.93 -28.98
N GLU A 954 -47.92 5.80 -28.77
CA GLU A 954 -49.30 5.58 -29.25
C GLU A 954 -50.35 6.02 -28.21
N GLY A 955 -49.91 6.46 -27.04
CA GLY A 955 -50.69 7.05 -25.97
C GLY A 955 -51.30 8.43 -26.29
N VAL A 956 -51.88 9.04 -25.26
CA VAL A 956 -52.53 10.36 -25.31
C VAL A 956 -51.69 11.46 -24.65
N SER A 957 -50.66 11.12 -23.90
CA SER A 957 -49.74 12.05 -23.23
C SER A 957 -48.62 12.51 -24.17
N GLY A 958 -48.15 11.63 -25.06
CA GLY A 958 -47.09 11.88 -26.02
C GLY A 958 -45.71 11.65 -25.41
N LEU A 959 -44.73 11.35 -26.27
CA LEU A 959 -43.33 11.19 -25.87
C LEU A 959 -42.81 12.41 -25.09
N GLU A 960 -42.16 12.13 -23.97
CA GLU A 960 -41.41 13.11 -23.19
C GLU A 960 -39.93 13.07 -23.57
N ARG A 961 -39.28 11.92 -23.35
CA ARG A 961 -37.83 11.76 -23.52
C ARG A 961 -37.43 10.33 -23.91
N THR A 962 -36.30 10.22 -24.56
CA THR A 962 -35.58 8.97 -24.81
C THR A 962 -34.22 9.07 -24.10
N GLU A 963 -33.81 8.01 -23.43
CA GLU A 963 -32.56 7.90 -22.67
C GLU A 963 -31.74 6.71 -23.18
N TYR A 964 -30.43 6.81 -23.10
CA TYR A 964 -29.51 5.70 -23.36
C TYR A 964 -28.32 5.73 -22.40
N ARG A 965 -27.71 4.57 -22.15
CA ARG A 965 -26.39 4.47 -21.52
C ARG A 965 -25.47 3.58 -22.35
N VAL A 966 -24.16 3.79 -22.22
CA VAL A 966 -23.13 2.98 -22.89
C VAL A 966 -22.29 2.30 -21.82
N ASN A 967 -22.06 1.00 -21.99
CA ASN A 967 -21.20 0.17 -21.13
C ASN A 967 -21.54 0.24 -19.62
N GLY A 968 -22.82 0.35 -19.29
CA GLY A 968 -23.30 0.44 -17.90
C GLY A 968 -23.06 1.79 -17.21
N GLY A 969 -22.66 2.84 -17.96
CA GLY A 969 -22.51 4.20 -17.44
C GLY A 969 -23.83 4.90 -17.13
N GLU A 970 -23.77 6.22 -16.94
CA GLU A 970 -24.94 7.05 -16.64
C GLU A 970 -25.97 7.07 -17.80
N TRP A 971 -27.24 7.24 -17.45
CA TRP A 971 -28.31 7.45 -18.43
C TRP A 971 -28.26 8.88 -18.96
N LEU A 972 -28.09 9.01 -20.28
CA LEU A 972 -28.01 10.27 -21.01
C LEU A 972 -29.25 10.45 -21.89
N THR A 973 -29.80 11.66 -21.95
CA THR A 973 -30.90 11.98 -22.87
C THR A 973 -30.44 11.91 -24.33
N TYR A 974 -31.15 11.15 -25.15
CA TYR A 974 -30.88 11.01 -26.57
C TYR A 974 -31.32 12.25 -27.36
N ALA A 975 -30.37 13.13 -27.67
CA ALA A 975 -30.59 14.33 -28.49
C ALA A 975 -30.06 14.23 -29.93
N SER A 976 -29.13 13.30 -30.19
CA SER A 976 -28.47 13.09 -31.48
C SER A 976 -27.96 11.65 -31.61
N PRO A 977 -27.78 11.11 -32.84
CA PRO A 977 -27.21 9.79 -33.05
C PRO A 977 -25.88 9.57 -32.33
N ILE A 978 -25.72 8.39 -31.75
CA ILE A 978 -24.55 7.96 -30.98
C ILE A 978 -23.49 7.51 -31.99
N LEU A 979 -22.36 8.21 -32.06
CA LEU A 979 -21.23 7.84 -32.92
C LEU A 979 -20.19 7.06 -32.10
N LEU A 980 -19.86 5.86 -32.57
CA LEU A 980 -18.79 5.02 -32.03
C LEU A 980 -17.62 4.99 -33.03
N THR A 981 -16.48 5.55 -32.63
CA THR A 981 -15.26 5.64 -33.45
C THR A 981 -14.19 4.63 -33.04
N GLU A 982 -13.98 4.43 -31.74
CA GLU A 982 -12.88 3.60 -31.24
C GLU A 982 -13.17 2.10 -31.33
N ASP A 983 -12.12 1.30 -31.50
CA ASP A 983 -12.20 -0.16 -31.42
C ASP A 983 -12.59 -0.60 -30.00
N GLY A 984 -13.50 -1.57 -29.89
CA GLY A 984 -14.02 -2.04 -28.60
C GLY A 984 -15.37 -2.76 -28.71
N LYS A 985 -15.84 -3.26 -27.56
CA LYS A 985 -17.18 -3.86 -27.41
C LYS A 985 -18.09 -2.88 -26.67
N TYR A 986 -19.24 -2.57 -27.27
CA TYR A 986 -20.19 -1.60 -26.77
C TYR A 986 -21.53 -2.25 -26.48
N VAL A 987 -21.99 -2.08 -25.24
CA VAL A 987 -23.35 -2.39 -24.80
C VAL A 987 -24.10 -1.06 -24.69
N ILE A 988 -25.05 -0.82 -25.60
CA ILE A 988 -25.92 0.35 -25.54
C ILE A 988 -27.29 -0.10 -25.04
N GLU A 989 -27.70 0.42 -23.89
CA GLU A 989 -29.02 0.22 -23.32
C GLU A 989 -29.85 1.48 -23.53
N TYR A 990 -31.13 1.34 -23.87
CA TYR A 990 -32.02 2.47 -24.19
C TYR A 990 -33.45 2.24 -23.72
N ARG A 991 -34.15 3.33 -23.42
CA ARG A 991 -35.56 3.38 -22.97
C ARG A 991 -36.17 4.75 -23.24
N SER A 992 -37.50 4.84 -23.26
CA SER A 992 -38.25 6.10 -23.41
C SER A 992 -39.37 6.23 -22.38
N TRP A 993 -39.75 7.48 -22.13
CA TRP A 993 -40.81 7.90 -21.21
C TRP A 993 -41.84 8.77 -21.95
N ASP A 994 -43.12 8.59 -21.63
CA ASP A 994 -44.20 9.49 -22.03
C ASP A 994 -44.40 10.62 -21.00
N ARG A 995 -45.29 11.58 -21.30
CA ARG A 995 -45.59 12.72 -20.39
C ARG A 995 -46.57 12.37 -19.26
N ALA A 996 -46.96 11.11 -19.13
CA ALA A 996 -47.69 10.57 -17.98
C ALA A 996 -46.77 9.76 -17.03
N GLY A 997 -45.49 9.60 -17.37
CA GLY A 997 -44.52 8.84 -16.57
C GLY A 997 -44.47 7.35 -16.88
N ASN A 998 -45.08 6.88 -17.98
CA ASN A 998 -44.95 5.48 -18.42
C ASN A 998 -43.59 5.27 -19.11
N SER A 999 -42.76 4.40 -18.55
CA SER A 999 -41.48 3.99 -19.12
C SER A 999 -41.57 2.65 -19.87
N GLU A 1000 -40.88 2.52 -21.00
CA GLU A 1000 -40.70 1.21 -21.62
C GLU A 1000 -39.66 0.35 -20.88
N ALA A 1001 -39.72 -0.98 -21.03
CA ALA A 1001 -38.69 -1.87 -20.50
C ALA A 1001 -37.36 -1.70 -21.26
N GLU A 1002 -36.24 -1.68 -20.53
CA GLU A 1002 -34.90 -1.44 -21.07
C GLU A 1002 -34.56 -2.42 -22.22
N LYS A 1003 -34.13 -1.86 -23.35
CA LYS A 1003 -33.69 -2.61 -24.54
C LYS A 1003 -32.19 -2.47 -24.71
N THR A 1004 -31.54 -3.51 -25.20
CA THR A 1004 -30.08 -3.54 -25.42
C THR A 1004 -29.76 -3.75 -26.89
N VAL A 1005 -28.79 -2.99 -27.41
CA VAL A 1005 -28.11 -3.26 -28.68
C VAL A 1005 -26.60 -3.41 -28.44
N TYR A 1006 -26.03 -4.45 -29.04
CA TYR A 1006 -24.60 -4.74 -28.97
C TYR A 1006 -23.94 -4.30 -30.27
N ILE A 1007 -22.92 -3.45 -30.16
CA ILE A 1007 -22.07 -3.03 -31.28
C ILE A 1007 -20.63 -3.38 -30.90
N ASN A 1008 -19.90 -4.10 -31.75
CA ASN A 1008 -18.45 -4.18 -31.61
C ASN A 1008 -17.78 -3.55 -32.83
N ILE A 1009 -16.66 -2.88 -32.61
CA ILE A 1009 -15.80 -2.31 -33.64
C ILE A 1009 -14.41 -2.92 -33.44
N ASP A 1010 -13.82 -3.45 -34.50
CA ASP A 1010 -12.47 -3.98 -34.48
C ASP A 1010 -11.84 -3.76 -35.85
N ARG A 1011 -10.67 -3.14 -35.87
CA ARG A 1011 -9.92 -2.82 -37.09
C ARG A 1011 -8.48 -3.33 -37.05
N GLN A 1012 -8.10 -4.05 -35.99
CA GLN A 1012 -6.73 -4.46 -35.74
C GLN A 1012 -6.49 -5.89 -36.22
N SER A 1013 -5.23 -6.21 -36.55
CA SER A 1013 -4.81 -7.59 -36.78
C SER A 1013 -4.16 -8.13 -35.50
N PRO A 1014 -4.19 -9.45 -35.25
CA PRO A 1014 -3.55 -10.02 -34.07
C PRO A 1014 -2.06 -9.71 -34.05
N VAL A 1015 -1.51 -9.41 -32.90
CA VAL A 1015 -0.06 -9.21 -32.74
C VAL A 1015 0.60 -10.56 -32.44
N ILE A 1016 1.77 -10.81 -33.03
CA ILE A 1016 2.56 -12.03 -32.83
C ILE A 1016 3.89 -11.64 -32.21
N HIS A 1017 4.14 -12.10 -30.99
CA HIS A 1017 5.39 -11.90 -30.27
C HIS A 1017 6.23 -13.18 -30.29
N PHE A 1018 7.54 -13.02 -30.43
CA PHE A 1018 8.51 -14.11 -30.30
C PHE A 1018 9.49 -13.79 -29.18
N SER A 1019 9.77 -14.76 -28.33
CA SER A 1019 10.79 -14.67 -27.29
C SER A 1019 11.61 -15.96 -27.20
N GLY A 1020 12.77 -15.91 -26.54
CA GLY A 1020 13.71 -17.02 -26.45
C GLY A 1020 14.89 -16.95 -27.43
N GLU A 1021 15.63 -18.06 -27.53
CA GLU A 1021 16.95 -18.11 -28.15
C GLU A 1021 16.91 -18.17 -29.68
N ARG A 1022 17.74 -17.34 -30.33
CA ARG A 1022 17.96 -17.37 -31.78
C ARG A 1022 19.00 -18.41 -32.21
N GLN A 1023 19.74 -19.01 -31.28
CA GLN A 1023 20.71 -20.05 -31.55
C GLN A 1023 20.83 -21.01 -30.37
N PHE A 1024 20.64 -22.31 -30.60
CA PHE A 1024 20.68 -23.35 -29.56
C PHE A 1024 21.22 -24.67 -30.10
N LEU A 1025 21.66 -25.57 -29.20
CA LEU A 1025 22.21 -26.87 -29.57
C LEU A 1025 21.13 -27.86 -30.03
N GLN A 1026 21.49 -28.71 -30.98
CA GLN A 1026 20.63 -29.80 -31.49
C GLN A 1026 20.25 -30.83 -30.41
N ILE A 1027 21.00 -30.89 -29.31
CA ILE A 1027 20.77 -31.79 -28.18
C ILE A 1027 19.76 -31.25 -27.15
N GLU A 1028 19.28 -30.01 -27.28
CA GLU A 1028 18.32 -29.44 -26.33
C GLU A 1028 17.06 -30.30 -26.20
N THR A 1029 16.58 -30.43 -24.96
CA THR A 1029 15.46 -31.32 -24.63
C THR A 1029 14.10 -30.74 -25.03
N GLU A 1030 13.99 -29.42 -25.08
CA GLU A 1030 12.81 -28.64 -25.45
C GLU A 1030 13.19 -27.51 -26.41
N LEU A 1031 12.21 -26.92 -27.11
CA LEU A 1031 12.46 -25.80 -28.02
C LEU A 1031 12.58 -24.49 -27.21
N PRO A 1032 13.72 -23.77 -27.21
CA PRO A 1032 13.89 -22.53 -26.45
C PRO A 1032 13.30 -21.32 -27.20
N ILE A 1033 12.18 -21.48 -27.91
CA ILE A 1033 11.46 -20.42 -28.62
C ILE A 1033 10.01 -20.44 -28.17
N ARG A 1034 9.52 -19.29 -27.71
CA ARG A 1034 8.12 -19.05 -27.34
C ARG A 1034 7.46 -18.14 -28.39
N VAL A 1035 6.15 -18.31 -28.54
CA VAL A 1035 5.31 -17.52 -29.43
C VAL A 1035 4.03 -17.21 -28.69
N ASP A 1036 3.77 -15.92 -28.53
CA ASP A 1036 2.56 -15.40 -27.91
C ASP A 1036 1.78 -14.64 -28.99
N VAL A 1037 0.46 -14.84 -29.03
CA VAL A 1037 -0.41 -14.27 -30.07
C VAL A 1037 -1.63 -13.68 -29.38
N GLU A 1038 -1.85 -12.39 -29.61
CA GLU A 1038 -2.84 -11.60 -28.89
C GLU A 1038 -3.71 -10.80 -29.87
N ASP A 1039 -4.94 -10.53 -29.45
CA ASP A 1039 -5.87 -9.65 -30.16
C ASP A 1039 -6.74 -8.95 -29.10
N ALA A 1040 -6.85 -7.62 -29.19
CA ALA A 1040 -7.39 -6.80 -28.12
C ALA A 1040 -8.93 -6.79 -28.05
N VAL A 1041 -9.65 -7.13 -29.13
CA VAL A 1041 -11.10 -6.90 -29.22
C VAL A 1041 -11.88 -8.13 -29.67
N SER A 1042 -11.63 -8.69 -30.86
CA SER A 1042 -12.40 -9.84 -31.36
C SER A 1042 -11.76 -11.19 -31.04
N GLY A 1043 -10.53 -11.18 -30.52
CA GLY A 1043 -9.83 -12.35 -29.98
C GLY A 1043 -9.27 -13.29 -31.04
N VAL A 1044 -8.18 -13.98 -30.72
CA VAL A 1044 -7.48 -14.87 -31.65
C VAL A 1044 -8.35 -16.09 -31.98
N LYS A 1045 -8.79 -16.18 -33.24
CA LYS A 1045 -9.64 -17.25 -33.76
C LYS A 1045 -8.87 -18.47 -34.23
N ASN A 1046 -7.68 -18.26 -34.80
CA ASN A 1046 -6.87 -19.34 -35.36
C ASN A 1046 -5.40 -18.92 -35.52
N THR A 1047 -4.48 -19.76 -35.04
CA THR A 1047 -3.03 -19.62 -35.21
C THR A 1047 -2.48 -20.81 -35.96
N THR A 1048 -1.64 -20.57 -36.96
CA THR A 1048 -0.98 -21.61 -37.77
C THR A 1048 0.54 -21.43 -37.79
N TYR A 1049 1.25 -22.54 -37.91
CA TYR A 1049 2.71 -22.60 -37.81
C TYR A 1049 3.30 -23.29 -39.04
N GLN A 1050 4.40 -22.75 -39.56
CA GLN A 1050 5.21 -23.38 -40.60
C GLN A 1050 6.69 -23.35 -40.22
N LEU A 1051 7.34 -24.51 -40.20
CA LEU A 1051 8.79 -24.64 -40.02
C LEU A 1051 9.42 -25.00 -41.37
N ASP A 1052 10.33 -24.17 -41.86
CA ASP A 1052 11.02 -24.30 -43.15
C ASP A 1052 10.05 -24.50 -44.34
N GLY A 1053 8.86 -23.87 -44.26
CA GLY A 1053 7.78 -24.00 -45.24
C GLY A 1053 6.95 -25.30 -45.12
N ARG A 1054 7.21 -26.16 -44.12
CA ARG A 1054 6.34 -27.29 -43.74
C ARG A 1054 5.37 -26.84 -42.66
N GLN A 1055 4.06 -26.97 -42.92
CA GLN A 1055 3.04 -26.77 -41.89
C GLN A 1055 3.18 -27.78 -40.75
N ILE A 1056 3.04 -27.32 -39.51
CA ILE A 1056 3.08 -28.12 -38.27
C ILE A 1056 1.85 -27.79 -37.40
N ALA A 1057 1.43 -28.70 -36.53
CA ALA A 1057 0.26 -28.48 -35.67
C ALA A 1057 0.52 -27.47 -34.53
N GLY A 1058 1.78 -27.27 -34.15
CA GLY A 1058 2.21 -26.31 -33.13
C GLY A 1058 3.69 -26.47 -32.80
N LEU A 1059 4.23 -25.59 -31.95
CA LEU A 1059 5.66 -25.59 -31.57
C LEU A 1059 6.12 -26.90 -30.92
N HIS A 1060 5.22 -27.61 -30.24
CA HIS A 1060 5.49 -28.92 -29.63
C HIS A 1060 5.85 -30.03 -30.64
N GLU A 1061 5.61 -29.84 -31.95
CA GLU A 1061 6.12 -30.74 -32.99
C GLU A 1061 7.60 -30.50 -33.34
N ILE A 1062 8.20 -29.42 -32.84
CA ILE A 1062 9.59 -29.05 -33.09
C ILE A 1062 10.47 -29.61 -31.96
N THR A 1063 11.04 -30.79 -32.17
CA THR A 1063 12.08 -31.33 -31.28
C THR A 1063 13.47 -30.90 -31.80
N PRO A 1064 14.34 -30.24 -31.01
CA PRO A 1064 15.70 -29.85 -31.44
C PRO A 1064 16.48 -31.00 -32.08
N LEU A 1065 16.43 -32.20 -31.47
CA LEU A 1065 17.05 -33.44 -31.96
C LEU A 1065 16.61 -33.89 -33.37
N SER A 1066 15.51 -33.34 -33.89
CA SER A 1066 14.97 -33.64 -35.23
C SER A 1066 15.38 -32.63 -36.32
N LEU A 1067 15.95 -31.49 -35.91
CA LEU A 1067 16.38 -30.40 -36.80
C LEU A 1067 17.85 -30.61 -37.19
N ALA A 1068 18.19 -30.45 -38.48
CA ALA A 1068 19.58 -30.57 -38.92
C ALA A 1068 20.35 -29.27 -38.61
N ALA A 1069 21.61 -29.34 -38.19
CA ALA A 1069 22.35 -28.13 -37.85
C ALA A 1069 22.45 -27.13 -39.02
N GLY A 1070 22.09 -25.87 -38.76
CA GLY A 1070 21.92 -24.82 -39.77
C GLY A 1070 20.85 -23.80 -39.40
N LYS A 1071 20.54 -22.91 -40.35
CA LYS A 1071 19.49 -21.89 -40.20
C LYS A 1071 18.11 -22.49 -40.50
N HIS A 1072 17.16 -22.17 -39.64
CA HIS A 1072 15.74 -22.54 -39.73
C HIS A 1072 14.85 -21.30 -39.74
N LYS A 1073 13.65 -21.47 -40.28
CA LYS A 1073 12.63 -20.42 -40.37
C LYS A 1073 11.32 -20.92 -39.79
N LEU A 1074 10.86 -20.28 -38.71
CA LEU A 1074 9.50 -20.41 -38.20
C LEU A 1074 8.66 -19.24 -38.75
N VAL A 1075 7.54 -19.54 -39.39
CA VAL A 1075 6.50 -18.56 -39.74
C VAL A 1075 5.27 -18.89 -38.93
N VAL A 1076 4.74 -17.88 -38.24
CA VAL A 1076 3.48 -17.95 -37.51
C VAL A 1076 2.49 -17.06 -38.24
N SER A 1077 1.24 -17.50 -38.38
CA SER A 1077 0.18 -16.69 -38.98
C SER A 1077 -1.09 -16.82 -38.17
N ALA A 1078 -1.66 -15.68 -37.78
CA ALA A 1078 -2.82 -15.57 -36.93
C ALA A 1078 -3.99 -14.91 -37.67
N SER A 1079 -5.20 -15.15 -37.16
CA SER A 1079 -6.41 -14.44 -37.55
C SER A 1079 -7.37 -14.38 -36.36
N ASP A 1080 -8.07 -13.27 -36.23
CA ASP A 1080 -9.08 -12.95 -35.22
C ASP A 1080 -10.52 -13.28 -35.68
N THR A 1081 -11.50 -12.92 -34.86
CA THR A 1081 -12.92 -13.16 -35.10
C THR A 1081 -13.53 -12.19 -36.11
N ALA A 1082 -13.09 -10.92 -36.14
CA ALA A 1082 -13.46 -9.90 -37.13
C ALA A 1082 -12.97 -10.24 -38.56
N GLY A 1083 -11.92 -11.06 -38.68
CA GLY A 1083 -11.37 -11.60 -39.91
C GLY A 1083 -10.06 -10.96 -40.38
N TYR A 1084 -9.43 -10.11 -39.57
CA TYR A 1084 -8.09 -9.59 -39.84
C TYR A 1084 -7.04 -10.70 -39.64
N LYS A 1085 -5.80 -10.41 -40.05
CA LYS A 1085 -4.74 -11.41 -40.20
C LYS A 1085 -3.36 -10.80 -40.08
N SER A 1086 -2.48 -11.49 -39.39
CA SER A 1086 -1.05 -11.20 -39.31
C SER A 1086 -0.24 -12.45 -39.65
N ALA A 1087 1.01 -12.23 -40.07
CA ALA A 1087 1.97 -13.30 -40.29
C ALA A 1087 3.38 -12.79 -40.06
N GLU A 1088 4.08 -13.37 -39.10
CA GLU A 1088 5.41 -12.96 -38.68
C GLU A 1088 6.41 -14.12 -38.78
N GLN A 1089 7.69 -13.77 -38.95
CA GLN A 1089 8.77 -14.72 -39.22
C GLN A 1089 9.87 -14.62 -38.17
N PHE A 1090 10.24 -15.76 -37.60
CA PHE A 1090 11.37 -15.91 -36.69
C PHE A 1090 12.42 -16.85 -37.29
N ASP A 1091 13.58 -16.28 -37.63
CA ASP A 1091 14.76 -17.03 -38.06
C ASP A 1091 15.63 -17.39 -36.86
N PHE A 1092 16.01 -18.67 -36.75
CA PHE A 1092 16.86 -19.21 -35.70
C PHE A 1092 17.92 -20.18 -36.27
N THR A 1093 18.91 -20.57 -35.47
CA THR A 1093 20.01 -21.46 -35.91
C THR A 1093 20.18 -22.62 -34.94
N VAL A 1094 20.09 -23.85 -35.43
CA VAL A 1094 20.43 -25.06 -34.66
C VAL A 1094 21.91 -25.35 -34.86
N THR A 1095 22.65 -25.55 -33.76
CA THR A 1095 24.09 -25.79 -33.79
C THR A 1095 24.46 -27.17 -33.26
N ILE A 1096 25.61 -27.66 -33.70
CA ILE A 1096 26.26 -28.87 -33.20
C ILE A 1096 27.76 -28.75 -33.47
N ASP A 1097 28.58 -29.26 -32.55
CA ASP A 1097 30.03 -29.21 -32.61
C ASP A 1097 30.64 -30.59 -32.27
N ILE A 1098 31.98 -30.69 -32.29
CA ILE A 1098 32.69 -31.95 -32.06
C ILE A 1098 32.58 -32.43 -30.60
N VAL A 1099 32.40 -31.53 -29.64
CA VAL A 1099 32.28 -31.85 -28.21
C VAL A 1099 30.96 -32.58 -27.98
N HIS A 1100 29.83 -32.02 -28.40
CA HIS A 1100 28.48 -32.54 -28.12
C HIS A 1100 28.01 -33.67 -29.07
N LEU A 1101 28.88 -34.22 -29.91
CA LEU A 1101 28.52 -35.28 -30.88
C LEU A 1101 28.17 -36.63 -30.21
N ASP A 1102 28.72 -36.93 -29.05
CA ASP A 1102 28.43 -38.13 -28.28
C ASP A 1102 27.09 -37.99 -27.54
N GLU A 1103 26.83 -36.84 -26.91
CA GLU A 1103 25.53 -36.49 -26.35
C GLU A 1103 24.39 -36.61 -27.39
N LEU A 1104 24.64 -36.20 -28.63
CA LEU A 1104 23.71 -36.39 -29.75
C LEU A 1104 23.47 -37.88 -30.09
N VAL A 1105 24.50 -38.73 -29.98
CA VAL A 1105 24.36 -40.19 -30.18
C VAL A 1105 23.63 -40.84 -29.01
N ASP A 1106 23.87 -40.38 -27.77
CA ASP A 1106 23.21 -40.87 -26.56
C ASP A 1106 21.71 -40.50 -26.56
N ALA A 1107 21.38 -39.26 -26.91
CA ALA A 1107 19.99 -38.85 -27.17
C ALA A 1107 19.34 -39.70 -28.28
N GLY A 1108 20.10 -40.03 -29.32
CA GLY A 1108 19.71 -40.97 -30.37
C GLY A 1108 19.49 -42.41 -29.89
N GLU A 1109 20.27 -42.94 -28.92
CA GLU A 1109 20.00 -44.24 -28.28
C GLU A 1109 18.74 -44.16 -27.42
N ALA A 1110 18.59 -43.10 -26.61
CA ALA A 1110 17.46 -42.92 -25.70
C ALA A 1110 16.12 -42.89 -26.44
N GLN A 1111 16.05 -42.22 -27.60
CA GLN A 1111 14.88 -42.21 -28.49
C GLN A 1111 14.74 -43.47 -29.36
N GLY A 1112 15.64 -44.44 -29.23
CA GLY A 1112 15.64 -45.69 -30.00
C GLY A 1112 16.02 -45.54 -31.48
N TYR A 1113 16.52 -44.37 -31.88
CA TYR A 1113 17.03 -44.12 -33.24
C TYR A 1113 18.37 -44.81 -33.49
N VAL A 1114 19.17 -45.01 -32.44
CA VAL A 1114 20.42 -45.78 -32.46
C VAL A 1114 20.27 -47.01 -31.57
N LYS A 1115 20.70 -48.18 -32.04
CA LYS A 1115 20.78 -49.38 -31.18
C LYS A 1115 22.01 -49.29 -30.29
N LYS A 1116 21.89 -49.66 -29.01
CA LYS A 1116 22.97 -49.67 -28.01
C LYS A 1116 24.36 -50.13 -28.49
N GLY A 1117 24.47 -51.31 -29.10
CA GLY A 1117 25.76 -51.80 -29.63
C GLY A 1117 26.30 -51.04 -30.85
N THR A 1118 25.48 -50.18 -31.47
CA THR A 1118 25.87 -49.24 -32.52
C THR A 1118 26.27 -47.89 -31.92
N ALA A 1119 25.53 -47.37 -30.93
CA ALA A 1119 25.86 -46.15 -30.20
C ALA A 1119 27.29 -46.25 -29.61
N GLN A 1120 27.56 -47.30 -28.84
CA GLN A 1120 28.88 -47.58 -28.26
C GLN A 1120 30.03 -47.62 -29.29
N SER A 1121 29.72 -47.97 -30.54
CA SER A 1121 30.68 -48.00 -31.65
C SER A 1121 30.87 -46.62 -32.30
N LEU A 1122 29.86 -45.75 -32.25
CA LEU A 1122 29.93 -44.35 -32.69
C LEU A 1122 30.61 -43.49 -31.61
N GLU A 1123 30.19 -43.56 -30.35
CA GLU A 1123 30.81 -42.94 -29.17
C GLU A 1123 32.33 -43.17 -29.17
N ALA A 1124 32.78 -44.43 -29.31
CA ALA A 1124 34.20 -44.77 -29.35
C ALA A 1124 34.98 -44.13 -30.54
N LYS A 1125 34.29 -43.72 -31.61
CA LYS A 1125 34.88 -42.99 -32.75
C LYS A 1125 34.81 -41.47 -32.53
N ILE A 1126 33.74 -40.97 -31.92
CA ILE A 1126 33.58 -39.57 -31.50
C ILE A 1126 34.63 -39.22 -30.43
N GLY A 1127 34.78 -40.04 -29.39
CA GLY A 1127 35.84 -39.95 -28.39
C GLY A 1127 37.27 -40.10 -28.94
N SER A 1128 37.44 -40.56 -30.19
CA SER A 1128 38.70 -40.49 -30.92
C SER A 1128 38.81 -39.18 -31.72
N LEU A 1129 37.71 -38.70 -32.31
CA LEU A 1129 37.62 -37.43 -33.02
C LEU A 1129 37.86 -36.23 -32.11
N GLN A 1130 37.19 -36.15 -30.94
CA GLN A 1130 37.41 -35.13 -29.90
C GLN A 1130 38.90 -35.06 -29.47
N LYS A 1131 39.63 -36.17 -29.51
CA LYS A 1131 41.07 -36.25 -29.15
C LYS A 1131 42.04 -35.92 -30.30
N ALA A 1132 41.54 -35.56 -31.48
CA ALA A 1132 42.39 -35.22 -32.63
C ALA A 1132 43.08 -33.86 -32.46
N LYS A 1133 44.40 -33.83 -32.64
CA LYS A 1133 45.23 -32.64 -32.37
C LYS A 1133 45.52 -31.77 -33.59
N THR A 1134 45.14 -32.22 -34.79
CA THR A 1134 45.40 -31.50 -36.04
C THR A 1134 44.20 -31.59 -36.97
N GLU A 1135 44.02 -30.59 -37.84
CA GLU A 1135 42.89 -30.57 -38.78
C GLU A 1135 42.89 -31.77 -39.73
N ARG A 1136 44.07 -32.18 -40.19
CA ARG A 1136 44.23 -33.40 -41.00
C ARG A 1136 43.77 -34.67 -40.25
N GLU A 1137 43.99 -34.75 -38.95
CA GLU A 1137 43.53 -35.86 -38.11
C GLU A 1137 42.02 -35.78 -37.87
N ARG A 1138 41.46 -34.58 -37.61
CA ARG A 1138 40.01 -34.35 -37.49
C ARG A 1138 39.29 -34.80 -38.76
N GLN A 1139 39.69 -34.30 -39.93
CA GLN A 1139 39.08 -34.66 -41.21
C GLN A 1139 39.15 -36.17 -41.50
N GLN A 1140 40.25 -36.84 -41.14
CA GLN A 1140 40.37 -38.31 -41.27
C GLN A 1140 39.38 -39.05 -40.37
N LYS A 1141 39.22 -38.62 -39.11
CA LYS A 1141 38.30 -39.27 -38.15
C LYS A 1141 36.84 -38.98 -38.46
N ILE A 1142 36.50 -37.77 -38.93
CA ILE A 1142 35.17 -37.43 -39.47
C ILE A 1142 34.84 -38.37 -40.65
N ASN A 1143 35.77 -38.61 -41.58
CA ASN A 1143 35.53 -39.53 -42.69
C ASN A 1143 35.29 -40.99 -42.22
N VAL A 1144 36.00 -41.45 -41.19
CA VAL A 1144 35.77 -42.77 -40.56
C VAL A 1144 34.39 -42.83 -39.89
N LEU A 1145 33.97 -41.77 -39.20
CA LEU A 1145 32.65 -41.69 -38.57
C LEU A 1145 31.52 -41.67 -39.61
N LYS A 1146 31.65 -40.86 -40.69
CA LYS A 1146 30.72 -40.84 -41.83
C LYS A 1146 30.57 -42.22 -42.48
N LEU A 1147 31.67 -42.98 -42.65
CA LEU A 1147 31.61 -44.35 -43.18
C LEU A 1147 30.87 -45.31 -42.22
N ALA A 1148 31.07 -45.17 -40.90
CA ALA A 1148 30.39 -45.98 -39.90
C ALA A 1148 28.87 -45.71 -39.88
N ILE A 1149 28.46 -44.44 -39.91
CA ILE A 1149 27.05 -44.02 -39.97
C ILE A 1149 26.39 -44.55 -41.24
N ASN A 1150 27.01 -44.35 -42.41
CA ASN A 1150 26.50 -44.89 -43.69
C ASN A 1150 26.34 -46.42 -43.69
N ALA A 1151 27.28 -47.15 -43.09
CA ALA A 1151 27.22 -48.61 -43.03
C ALA A 1151 26.08 -49.14 -42.13
N GLN A 1152 25.67 -48.36 -41.12
CA GLN A 1152 24.65 -48.72 -40.12
C GLN A 1152 23.27 -48.10 -40.36
N SER A 1153 23.17 -47.12 -41.26
CA SER A 1153 21.90 -46.54 -41.72
C SER A 1153 20.92 -47.65 -42.18
N GLY A 1154 19.70 -47.60 -41.67
CA GLY A 1154 18.65 -48.60 -41.90
C GLY A 1154 18.86 -49.95 -41.20
N LYS A 1155 19.89 -50.11 -40.35
CA LYS A 1155 20.23 -51.37 -39.65
C LYS A 1155 20.40 -51.19 -38.15
N GLY A 1156 21.38 -50.38 -37.77
CA GLY A 1156 21.75 -50.03 -36.40
C GLY A 1156 21.39 -48.58 -36.04
N ILE A 1157 21.17 -47.74 -37.06
CA ILE A 1157 20.70 -46.35 -36.96
C ILE A 1157 19.46 -46.21 -37.84
N ASN A 1158 18.44 -45.48 -37.38
CA ASN A 1158 17.30 -45.05 -38.18
C ASN A 1158 17.78 -44.27 -39.41
N SER A 1159 17.23 -44.54 -40.60
CA SER A 1159 17.71 -43.93 -41.85
C SER A 1159 17.60 -42.40 -41.89
N SER A 1160 16.60 -41.81 -41.21
CA SER A 1160 16.46 -40.35 -41.11
C SER A 1160 17.47 -39.75 -40.14
N PHE A 1161 17.67 -40.38 -38.97
CA PHE A 1161 18.66 -39.94 -37.98
C PHE A 1161 20.10 -40.11 -38.50
N ALA A 1162 20.37 -41.18 -39.26
CA ALA A 1162 21.65 -41.35 -39.96
C ALA A 1162 21.91 -40.26 -41.01
N LYS A 1163 20.86 -39.70 -41.63
CA LYS A 1163 20.98 -38.58 -42.57
C LYS A 1163 21.25 -37.26 -41.84
N LEU A 1164 20.60 -37.04 -40.69
CA LEU A 1164 20.84 -35.92 -39.79
C LEU A 1164 22.32 -35.88 -39.38
N LEU A 1165 22.81 -36.92 -38.69
CA LEU A 1165 24.21 -37.06 -38.25
C LEU A 1165 25.25 -36.85 -39.37
N LEU A 1166 24.94 -37.22 -40.61
CA LEU A 1166 25.84 -36.99 -41.74
C LEU A 1166 25.87 -35.51 -42.18
N GLY A 1167 24.73 -34.82 -42.12
CA GLY A 1167 24.60 -33.38 -42.33
C GLY A 1167 25.28 -32.57 -41.23
N ASP A 1168 25.15 -33.00 -39.97
CA ASP A 1168 25.81 -32.39 -38.82
C ASP A 1168 27.33 -32.46 -38.95
N LEU A 1169 27.87 -33.61 -39.39
CA LEU A 1169 29.27 -33.77 -39.75
C LEU A 1169 29.68 -33.07 -41.07
N GLU A 1170 28.76 -32.48 -41.82
CA GLU A 1170 29.05 -31.54 -42.92
C GLU A 1170 29.00 -30.09 -42.45
N TYR A 1171 28.10 -29.76 -41.53
CA TYR A 1171 28.04 -28.48 -40.83
C TYR A 1171 29.33 -28.20 -40.07
N ILE A 1172 29.76 -29.14 -39.21
CA ILE A 1172 31.01 -29.06 -38.44
C ILE A 1172 32.24 -28.83 -39.34
N VAL A 1173 32.30 -29.50 -40.50
CA VAL A 1173 33.42 -29.33 -41.46
C VAL A 1173 33.38 -27.96 -42.15
N LYS A 1174 32.20 -27.41 -42.41
CA LYS A 1174 32.03 -26.07 -43.00
C LYS A 1174 32.30 -24.93 -42.02
N GLN A 1175 32.19 -25.15 -40.72
CA GLN A 1175 32.55 -24.17 -39.70
C GLN A 1175 34.06 -24.14 -39.39
N ALA A 1176 34.79 -25.18 -39.80
CA ALA A 1176 36.22 -25.36 -39.50
C ALA A 1176 37.17 -24.91 -40.62
N GLY A 1177 36.68 -24.33 -41.72
CA GLY A 1177 37.48 -23.91 -42.89
C GLY A 1177 36.88 -22.77 -43.68
#